data_AF-A0A8J9ZFQ8-F1
#
_entry.id   AF-A0A8J9ZFQ8-F1
#
_cell.length_a   1.000
_cell.length_b   1.000
_cell.length_c   1.000
_cell.angle_alpha   90.00
_cell.angle_beta   90.00
_cell.angle_gamma   90.00
#
_symmetry.space_group_name_H-M   'P 1'
#
loop_
_entity.id
_entity.type
_entity.pdbx_description
1 polymer ?
#
loop_
_entity_poly.entity_id
_entity_poly.type
_entity_poly.pdbx_seq_one_letter_code
_entity_poly.pdbx_strand_id
1 'polypeptide(L)'
;MDGNNTEIDLDYLYGDLYDHLYAYDDFFDDLLGQEDAPHDHTFHYASISFRVALGAVYILIIVVCGVGNLVFLVLIGRYKKARTKTNLLIANLALSDFVVAILCVPFSLDYYVINEGGWSYGGELCTLVNYVRMVSLHVSTNALVVIAIDRYITIVRHRWRRVGRTGAILVSVGVWIASFLIAIPSAKFSTVQPHFHQSHSFCGVVWHVRHITTYKGYYGSMLAFQFALPVVIMAGCSLPVVWKVFHRELPGYLTDAMMKKSRSEELHVMLTHWKRNMAGLKLCILLLLTGLACTSAVKMPSMYHVRGFLSLPYAQIHEPFEVWYNEKAGMSRIDYYGDMMSTIQKSNAKGGAMYKMAYMTTEKVTNQKTCFQINGDKGNPVMPQSIFPDTTNFTSIGSFPYKGLDCTAYMYRTVEGGGNKNNTYILYMSKGKTEVPVAYYMKGYDSLIGSHYDEYLLEYTMFSSDVAESDFEIPKGMKCGDFPGPGVEHHMTFNPMKDFVEHHQGNDRTHQLFKEYRQKHGRTYQDGSREHAQRHSVFTTNSRLIHSKNRANLGYTLAINHLADHTDDELKMMRGRTYSPEPNNGLPFDEEEMAVTDVPDNINWAIRGAVTPVKDQAVCGSCWSFGAAEAIEGAWFLKTGMLVPLSQQNLMDCSWGFGNNACDGGEEFRAYEWVMKHGGIATAAQYGPYSGADGKCHFDPKHVGAVITGYVNVTSENGTALKMALANMGPVAVGIDAAVKSFSFYANGVYYDKDCGNKPEDLDHAVLAVGYGSMPDSNGKMQDYWLIKNSWSTHWGDNGYVLISQKDNNCGVATDATYVKV
;
A
#
# COMPACT_ATOMS: atom_id res chain seq x y z
N MET A 1 -39.88 16.69 20.79
CA MET A 1 -40.77 16.43 19.64
C MET A 1 -39.92 16.57 18.39
N ASP A 2 -38.79 15.85 18.29
CA ASP A 2 -38.60 14.43 17.89
C ASP A 2 -38.18 14.46 16.40
N GLY A 3 -37.00 14.05 15.94
CA GLY A 3 -35.91 13.28 16.50
C GLY A 3 -35.33 12.40 15.39
N ASN A 4 -34.19 12.82 14.80
CA ASN A 4 -33.08 12.04 14.21
C ASN A 4 -32.48 12.71 12.96
N ASN A 5 -31.42 13.47 13.22
CA ASN A 5 -30.31 13.65 12.28
C ASN A 5 -29.49 12.35 12.27
N THR A 6 -29.29 11.76 11.10
CA THR A 6 -28.12 10.91 10.85
C THR A 6 -27.18 11.72 9.97
N GLU A 7 -26.01 12.02 10.53
CA GLU A 7 -24.82 12.48 9.83
C GLU A 7 -24.60 11.64 8.56
N ILE A 8 -24.36 12.34 7.46
CA ILE A 8 -23.77 11.72 6.27
C ILE A 8 -22.28 11.64 6.57
N ASP A 9 -21.85 10.43 6.90
CA ASP A 9 -20.46 10.06 7.13
C ASP A 9 -19.67 10.16 5.81
N LEU A 10 -18.62 11.00 5.81
CA LEU A 10 -17.81 11.33 4.63
C LEU A 10 -16.84 10.20 4.22
N ASP A 11 -16.73 9.12 5.02
CA ASP A 11 -16.02 7.89 4.66
C ASP A 11 -16.73 7.08 3.55
N TYR A 12 -17.99 7.40 3.24
CA TYR A 12 -18.80 6.65 2.26
C TYR A 12 -18.52 7.00 0.78
N LEU A 13 -17.62 7.96 0.50
CA LEU A 13 -17.30 8.39 -0.87
C LEU A 13 -15.90 7.95 -1.38
N TYR A 14 -15.02 7.46 -0.50
CA TYR A 14 -13.65 7.04 -0.87
C TYR A 14 -13.22 5.66 -0.36
N GLY A 15 -14.08 4.92 0.34
CA GLY A 15 -13.85 3.52 0.70
C GLY A 15 -14.33 2.55 -0.39
N ASP A 16 -13.50 1.59 -0.76
CA ASP A 16 -13.85 0.52 -1.70
C ASP A 16 -14.98 -0.34 -1.10
N LEU A 17 -16.07 -0.57 -1.84
CA LEU A 17 -17.29 -1.26 -1.36
C LEU A 17 -17.03 -2.74 -0.96
N TYR A 18 -15.83 -3.24 -1.23
CA TYR A 18 -15.39 -4.63 -1.06
C TYR A 18 -14.51 -4.90 0.16
N ASP A 19 -14.01 -3.87 0.86
CA ASP A 19 -13.25 -4.05 2.12
C ASP A 19 -14.12 -4.59 3.28
N HIS A 20 -15.37 -4.93 2.98
CA HIS A 20 -16.41 -5.19 3.97
C HIS A 20 -17.16 -6.54 3.83
N LEU A 21 -16.69 -7.45 2.97
CA LEU A 21 -17.41 -8.70 2.66
C LEU A 21 -16.47 -9.92 2.75
N TYR A 22 -16.91 -11.01 3.41
CA TYR A 22 -16.20 -12.30 3.46
C TYR A 22 -16.98 -13.39 2.71
N ALA A 23 -16.32 -14.17 1.85
CA ALA A 23 -16.93 -15.25 1.08
C ALA A 23 -16.51 -16.65 1.60
N TYR A 24 -17.35 -17.66 1.39
CA TYR A 24 -17.05 -19.05 1.75
C TYR A 24 -15.96 -19.70 0.88
N ASP A 25 -15.80 -19.25 -0.37
CA ASP A 25 -14.83 -19.85 -1.29
C ASP A 25 -13.37 -19.52 -0.91
N ASP A 26 -13.14 -18.49 -0.09
CA ASP A 26 -11.80 -18.12 0.42
C ASP A 26 -11.18 -19.23 1.31
N PHE A 27 -12.00 -20.05 2.00
CA PHE A 27 -11.50 -21.11 2.89
C PHE A 27 -10.94 -22.33 2.13
N PHE A 28 -11.38 -22.56 0.88
CA PHE A 28 -10.84 -23.64 0.05
C PHE A 28 -9.49 -23.27 -0.56
N ASP A 29 -9.26 -21.98 -0.81
CA ASP A 29 -7.97 -21.45 -1.26
C ASP A 29 -6.90 -21.55 -0.15
N ASP A 30 -7.28 -21.27 1.11
CA ASP A 30 -6.40 -21.45 2.28
C ASP A 30 -5.97 -22.91 2.52
N LEU A 31 -6.87 -23.88 2.35
CA LEU A 31 -6.61 -25.30 2.67
C LEU A 31 -5.73 -26.02 1.62
N LEU A 32 -5.56 -25.43 0.43
CA LEU A 32 -4.64 -25.91 -0.61
C LEU A 32 -3.18 -25.49 -0.37
N GLY A 33 -2.87 -24.87 0.77
CA GLY A 33 -1.52 -24.49 1.13
C GLY A 33 -1.05 -23.24 0.41
N GLN A 34 -1.93 -22.26 0.28
CA GLN A 34 -1.56 -20.88 0.00
C GLN A 34 -1.12 -20.23 1.34
N GLU A 35 0.00 -20.68 1.90
CA GLU A 35 0.65 -19.93 2.98
C GLU A 35 1.03 -18.55 2.44
N ASP A 36 0.39 -17.53 3.02
CA ASP A 36 0.79 -16.12 3.04
C ASP A 36 1.39 -15.60 1.73
N ALA A 37 0.67 -15.82 0.63
CA ALA A 37 0.96 -15.19 -0.65
C ALA A 37 0.60 -13.69 -0.54
N PRO A 38 1.55 -12.76 -0.77
CA PRO A 38 1.25 -11.34 -0.78
C PRO A 38 0.28 -11.04 -1.91
N HIS A 39 -0.84 -10.38 -1.59
CA HIS A 39 -1.99 -10.05 -2.44
C HIS A 39 -1.63 -9.64 -3.89
N ASP A 40 -1.43 -10.63 -4.75
CA ASP A 40 -1.34 -10.50 -6.21
C ASP A 40 -2.74 -10.75 -6.76
N HIS A 41 -3.51 -9.69 -7.03
CA HIS A 41 -4.76 -9.78 -7.79
C HIS A 41 -4.46 -10.03 -9.28
N THR A 42 -3.71 -11.09 -9.56
CA THR A 42 -3.74 -11.76 -10.86
C THR A 42 -4.46 -13.07 -10.65
N PHE A 43 -5.78 -13.00 -10.67
CA PHE A 43 -6.63 -14.18 -10.85
C PHE A 43 -6.21 -14.84 -12.16
N HIS A 44 -5.35 -15.84 -12.05
CA HIS A 44 -4.95 -16.68 -13.16
C HIS A 44 -6.21 -17.32 -13.72
N TYR A 45 -6.66 -16.89 -14.90
CA TYR A 45 -7.62 -17.69 -15.65
C TYR A 45 -6.99 -19.07 -15.82
N ALA A 46 -7.66 -20.06 -15.25
CA ALA A 46 -7.14 -21.41 -15.28
C ALA A 46 -6.91 -21.80 -16.75
N SER A 47 -5.69 -22.25 -17.07
CA SER A 47 -5.28 -22.48 -18.47
C SER A 47 -6.33 -23.29 -19.23
N ILE A 48 -6.50 -23.07 -20.53
CA ILE A 48 -7.48 -23.82 -21.34
C ILE A 48 -7.27 -25.34 -21.16
N SER A 49 -6.01 -25.79 -21.06
CA SER A 49 -5.67 -27.18 -20.76
C SER A 49 -6.18 -27.63 -19.38
N PHE A 50 -6.04 -26.80 -18.35
CA PHE A 50 -6.63 -27.06 -17.03
C PHE A 50 -8.15 -27.04 -17.07
N ARG A 51 -8.79 -26.13 -17.80
CA ARG A 51 -10.25 -26.07 -17.95
C ARG A 51 -10.80 -27.27 -18.70
N VAL A 52 -10.11 -27.72 -19.74
CA VAL A 52 -10.46 -28.96 -20.46
C VAL A 52 -10.29 -30.17 -19.52
N ALA A 53 -9.23 -30.20 -18.72
CA ALA A 53 -9.03 -31.25 -17.72
C ALA A 53 -10.11 -31.22 -16.62
N LEU A 54 -10.40 -30.04 -16.07
CA LEU A 54 -11.42 -29.82 -15.05
C LEU A 54 -12.83 -30.13 -15.58
N GLY A 55 -13.12 -29.75 -16.82
CA GLY A 55 -14.34 -30.10 -17.53
C GLY A 55 -14.47 -31.61 -17.72
N ALA A 56 -13.40 -32.31 -18.11
CA ALA A 56 -13.38 -33.77 -18.19
C ALA A 56 -13.62 -34.42 -16.82
N VAL A 57 -13.06 -33.85 -15.74
CA VAL A 57 -13.30 -34.31 -14.36
C VAL A 57 -14.76 -34.12 -13.96
N TYR A 58 -15.36 -32.96 -14.20
CA TYR A 58 -16.77 -32.73 -13.89
C TYR A 58 -17.71 -33.62 -14.71
N ILE A 59 -17.43 -33.84 -16.00
CA ILE A 59 -18.18 -34.79 -16.83
C ILE A 59 -18.05 -36.21 -16.27
N LEU A 60 -16.84 -36.61 -15.85
CA LEU A 60 -16.62 -37.90 -15.22
C LEU A 60 -17.38 -38.03 -13.89
N ILE A 61 -17.44 -36.97 -13.08
CA ILE A 61 -18.23 -36.94 -11.84
C ILE A 61 -19.72 -37.11 -12.14
N ILE A 62 -20.26 -36.40 -13.15
CA ILE A 62 -21.66 -36.55 -13.57
C ILE A 62 -21.96 -37.98 -14.00
N VAL A 63 -21.07 -38.62 -14.77
CA VAL A 63 -21.25 -40.00 -15.23
C VAL A 63 -21.12 -40.99 -14.07
N VAL A 64 -20.04 -40.94 -13.30
CA VAL A 64 -19.75 -41.91 -12.26
C VAL A 64 -20.66 -41.73 -11.05
N CYS A 65 -20.76 -40.51 -10.51
CA CYS A 65 -21.56 -40.22 -9.33
C CYS A 65 -23.04 -40.07 -9.65
N GLY A 66 -23.41 -39.53 -10.82
CA GLY A 66 -24.81 -39.43 -11.22
C GLY A 66 -25.38 -40.79 -11.63
N VAL A 67 -24.83 -41.41 -12.68
CA VAL A 67 -25.35 -42.68 -13.20
C VAL A 67 -25.10 -43.83 -12.22
N GLY A 68 -23.93 -43.88 -11.59
CA GLY A 68 -23.58 -44.94 -10.63
C GLY A 68 -24.50 -44.97 -9.41
N ASN A 69 -24.72 -43.81 -8.77
CA ASN A 69 -25.63 -43.74 -7.63
C ASN A 69 -27.09 -43.92 -8.03
N LEU A 70 -27.51 -43.45 -9.22
CA LEU A 70 -28.85 -43.71 -9.75
C LEU A 70 -29.11 -45.22 -9.93
N VAL A 71 -28.17 -45.93 -10.56
CA VAL A 71 -28.27 -47.39 -10.75
C VAL A 71 -28.36 -48.10 -9.39
N PHE A 72 -27.54 -47.69 -8.42
CA PHE A 72 -27.58 -48.26 -7.07
C PHE A 72 -28.95 -48.04 -6.38
N LEU A 73 -29.50 -46.83 -6.46
CA LEU A 73 -30.83 -46.50 -5.91
C LEU A 73 -31.95 -47.30 -6.59
N VAL A 74 -31.90 -47.44 -7.93
CA VAL A 74 -32.85 -48.25 -8.71
C VAL A 74 -32.76 -49.73 -8.34
N LEU A 75 -31.56 -50.28 -8.14
CA LEU A 75 -31.37 -51.67 -7.74
C LEU A 75 -31.97 -51.96 -6.35
N ILE A 76 -31.77 -51.07 -5.38
CA ILE A 76 -32.38 -51.18 -4.04
C ILE A 76 -33.91 -51.00 -4.11
N GLY A 77 -34.38 -50.10 -4.96
CA GLY A 77 -35.80 -49.88 -5.22
C GLY A 77 -36.50 -51.08 -5.86
N ARG A 78 -35.86 -51.73 -6.83
CA ARG A 78 -36.45 -52.83 -7.61
C ARG A 78 -36.35 -54.19 -6.93
N TYR A 79 -35.25 -54.46 -6.23
CA TYR A 79 -35.00 -55.78 -5.63
C TYR A 79 -35.23 -55.78 -4.11
N LYS A 80 -36.33 -56.40 -3.67
CA LYS A 80 -36.66 -56.54 -2.22
C LYS A 80 -35.54 -57.19 -1.39
N LYS A 81 -34.77 -58.12 -1.99
CA LYS A 81 -33.62 -58.79 -1.34
C LYS A 81 -32.42 -57.86 -1.09
N ALA A 82 -32.30 -56.78 -1.85
CA ALA A 82 -31.22 -55.80 -1.70
C ALA A 82 -31.49 -54.75 -0.61
N ARG A 83 -32.70 -54.70 -0.04
CA ARG A 83 -33.10 -53.73 1.00
C ARG A 83 -32.65 -54.14 2.41
N THR A 84 -31.36 -54.39 2.57
CA THR A 84 -30.73 -54.66 3.86
C THR A 84 -30.54 -53.37 4.65
N LYS A 85 -30.34 -53.45 5.97
CA LYS A 85 -30.17 -52.26 6.82
C LYS A 85 -28.95 -51.42 6.40
N THR A 86 -27.83 -52.08 6.11
CA THR A 86 -26.61 -51.44 5.62
C THR A 86 -26.82 -50.80 4.24
N ASN A 87 -27.55 -51.47 3.35
CA ASN A 87 -27.84 -50.91 2.03
C ASN A 87 -28.80 -49.71 2.10
N LEU A 88 -29.70 -49.64 3.09
CA LEU A 88 -30.56 -48.47 3.33
C LEU A 88 -29.75 -47.26 3.83
N LEU A 89 -28.70 -47.48 4.63
CA LEU A 89 -27.80 -46.41 5.06
C LEU A 89 -26.90 -45.94 3.91
N ILE A 90 -26.38 -46.86 3.09
CA ILE A 90 -25.59 -46.51 1.90
C ILE A 90 -26.47 -45.83 0.83
N ALA A 91 -27.75 -46.21 0.72
CA ALA A 91 -28.70 -45.53 -0.18
C ALA A 91 -28.90 -44.06 0.19
N ASN A 92 -28.76 -43.70 1.46
CA ASN A 92 -28.84 -42.31 1.91
C ASN A 92 -27.69 -41.47 1.35
N LEU A 93 -26.47 -42.01 1.39
CA LEU A 93 -25.27 -41.39 0.83
C LEU A 93 -25.39 -41.28 -0.70
N ALA A 94 -25.80 -42.37 -1.36
CA ALA A 94 -26.00 -42.39 -2.80
C ALA A 94 -27.06 -41.37 -3.28
N LEU A 95 -28.12 -41.14 -2.49
CA LEU A 95 -29.11 -40.11 -2.78
C LEU A 95 -28.52 -38.70 -2.70
N SER A 96 -27.71 -38.42 -1.68
CA SER A 96 -27.04 -37.12 -1.50
C SER A 96 -26.08 -36.81 -2.66
N ASP A 97 -25.26 -37.79 -3.04
CA ASP A 97 -24.29 -37.68 -4.13
C ASP A 97 -24.98 -37.52 -5.48
N PHE A 98 -26.08 -38.24 -5.70
CA PHE A 98 -26.90 -38.12 -6.91
C PHE A 98 -27.51 -36.71 -7.04
N VAL A 99 -28.04 -36.16 -5.95
CA VAL A 99 -28.63 -34.81 -5.92
C VAL A 99 -27.57 -33.75 -6.27
N VAL A 100 -26.35 -33.84 -5.73
CA VAL A 100 -25.25 -32.91 -6.07
C VAL A 100 -24.81 -33.07 -7.52
N ALA A 101 -24.67 -34.30 -8.00
CA ALA A 101 -24.24 -34.59 -9.37
C ALA A 101 -25.20 -34.01 -10.42
N ILE A 102 -26.48 -33.84 -10.10
CA ILE A 102 -27.50 -33.29 -11.02
C ILE A 102 -27.75 -31.81 -10.78
N LEU A 103 -27.83 -31.36 -9.53
CA LEU A 103 -28.30 -30.00 -9.21
C LEU A 103 -27.17 -29.00 -8.91
N CYS A 104 -25.95 -29.46 -8.64
CA CYS A 104 -24.83 -28.57 -8.34
C CYS A 104 -23.74 -28.66 -9.39
N VAL A 105 -23.32 -29.88 -9.75
CA VAL A 105 -22.16 -30.11 -10.61
C VAL A 105 -22.31 -29.51 -12.02
N PRO A 106 -23.48 -29.53 -12.69
CA PRO A 106 -23.63 -28.87 -13.99
C PRO A 106 -23.46 -27.35 -13.92
N PHE A 107 -23.93 -26.71 -12.85
CA PHE A 107 -23.75 -25.27 -12.62
C PHE A 107 -22.33 -24.93 -12.19
N SER A 108 -21.66 -25.80 -11.43
CA SER A 108 -20.24 -25.63 -11.11
C SER A 108 -19.34 -25.84 -12.33
N LEU A 109 -19.68 -26.80 -13.20
CA LEU A 109 -19.02 -26.99 -14.49
C LEU A 109 -19.17 -25.72 -15.33
N ASP A 110 -20.39 -25.21 -15.46
CA ASP A 110 -20.61 -23.98 -16.20
C ASP A 110 -19.86 -22.80 -15.57
N TYR A 111 -20.02 -22.58 -14.27
CA TYR A 111 -19.39 -21.48 -13.53
C TYR A 111 -17.85 -21.51 -13.62
N TYR A 112 -17.19 -22.62 -13.31
CA TYR A 112 -15.72 -22.70 -13.27
C TYR A 112 -15.08 -23.00 -14.63
N VAL A 113 -15.77 -23.69 -15.55
CA VAL A 113 -15.19 -24.15 -16.82
C VAL A 113 -15.70 -23.35 -18.02
N ILE A 114 -16.98 -22.98 -18.08
CA ILE A 114 -17.59 -22.35 -19.25
C ILE A 114 -17.59 -20.82 -19.11
N ASN A 115 -18.13 -20.30 -18.01
CA ASN A 115 -18.35 -18.88 -17.75
C ASN A 115 -17.28 -18.20 -16.89
N GLU A 116 -16.14 -18.88 -16.63
CA GLU A 116 -14.92 -18.29 -16.07
C GLU A 116 -15.12 -17.53 -14.75
N GLY A 117 -15.98 -18.05 -13.86
CA GLY A 117 -16.34 -17.41 -12.59
C GLY A 117 -17.53 -16.45 -12.69
N GLY A 118 -18.17 -16.37 -13.85
CA GLY A 118 -19.38 -15.61 -14.10
C GLY A 118 -20.66 -16.40 -13.82
N TRP A 119 -21.55 -15.82 -13.03
CA TRP A 119 -22.87 -16.36 -12.71
C TRP A 119 -23.97 -15.63 -13.49
N SER A 120 -24.61 -16.34 -14.41
CA SER A 120 -25.66 -15.81 -15.31
C SER A 120 -27.08 -16.23 -14.94
N TYR A 121 -27.24 -17.01 -13.87
CA TYR A 121 -28.49 -17.74 -13.59
C TYR A 121 -29.42 -17.11 -12.54
N GLY A 122 -29.12 -15.89 -12.07
CA GLY A 122 -29.94 -15.17 -11.08
C GLY A 122 -29.73 -15.61 -9.62
N GLY A 123 -30.31 -14.84 -8.69
CA GLY A 123 -30.10 -15.00 -7.25
C GLY A 123 -30.78 -16.24 -6.66
N GLU A 124 -31.91 -16.66 -7.22
CA GLU A 124 -32.69 -17.80 -6.77
C GLU A 124 -31.93 -19.11 -7.00
N LEU A 125 -31.34 -19.26 -8.18
CA LEU A 125 -30.54 -20.44 -8.51
C LEU A 125 -29.22 -20.43 -7.74
N CYS A 126 -28.63 -19.25 -7.51
CA CYS A 126 -27.44 -19.10 -6.68
C CYS A 126 -27.68 -19.61 -5.25
N THR A 127 -28.81 -19.21 -4.68
CA THR A 127 -29.26 -19.65 -3.36
C THR A 127 -29.49 -21.16 -3.32
N LEU A 128 -30.20 -21.69 -4.32
CA LEU A 128 -30.52 -23.11 -4.40
C LEU A 128 -29.25 -23.98 -4.50
N VAL A 129 -28.32 -23.63 -5.39
CA VAL A 129 -27.10 -24.42 -5.64
C VAL A 129 -26.20 -24.44 -4.40
N ASN A 130 -25.98 -23.28 -3.75
CA ASN A 130 -25.18 -23.19 -2.54
C ASN A 130 -25.84 -23.89 -1.33
N TYR A 131 -27.16 -23.79 -1.20
CA TYR A 131 -27.89 -24.48 -0.15
C TYR A 131 -27.84 -26.01 -0.32
N VAL A 132 -28.13 -26.52 -1.52
CA VAL A 132 -28.10 -27.96 -1.81
C VAL A 132 -26.69 -28.54 -1.65
N ARG A 133 -25.66 -27.79 -2.07
CA ARG A 133 -24.24 -28.16 -1.86
C ARG A 133 -23.91 -28.35 -0.38
N MET A 134 -24.32 -27.39 0.46
CA MET A 134 -24.09 -27.45 1.90
C MET A 134 -24.88 -28.57 2.59
N VAL A 135 -26.16 -28.74 2.24
CA VAL A 135 -26.98 -29.84 2.77
C VAL A 135 -26.34 -31.18 2.43
N SER A 136 -25.90 -31.39 1.19
CA SER A 136 -25.34 -32.67 0.78
C SER A 136 -24.00 -32.98 1.45
N LEU A 137 -23.15 -31.96 1.63
CA LEU A 137 -21.92 -32.10 2.43
C LEU A 137 -22.24 -32.58 3.84
N HIS A 138 -23.28 -32.01 4.46
CA HIS A 138 -23.68 -32.37 5.81
C HIS A 138 -24.29 -33.77 5.90
N VAL A 139 -25.19 -34.12 4.98
CA VAL A 139 -25.81 -35.45 4.90
C VAL A 139 -24.75 -36.52 4.70
N SER A 140 -23.76 -36.27 3.85
CA SER A 140 -22.71 -37.24 3.52
C SER A 140 -21.83 -37.56 4.72
N THR A 141 -21.30 -36.54 5.39
CA THR A 141 -20.43 -36.74 6.57
C THR A 141 -21.20 -37.40 7.72
N ASN A 142 -22.44 -36.98 7.97
CA ASN A 142 -23.26 -37.57 9.03
C ASN A 142 -23.68 -39.01 8.71
N ALA A 143 -23.95 -39.33 7.44
CA ALA A 143 -24.23 -40.70 7.01
C ALA A 143 -23.00 -41.62 7.18
N LEU A 144 -21.78 -41.13 6.90
CA LEU A 144 -20.55 -41.89 7.11
C LEU A 144 -20.30 -42.21 8.59
N VAL A 145 -20.58 -41.27 9.50
CA VAL A 145 -20.51 -41.52 10.94
C VAL A 145 -21.49 -42.62 11.36
N VAL A 146 -22.73 -42.55 10.89
CA VAL A 146 -23.75 -43.57 11.20
C VAL A 146 -23.31 -44.95 10.67
N ILE A 147 -22.73 -45.02 9.46
CA ILE A 147 -22.20 -46.26 8.90
C ILE A 147 -21.03 -46.80 9.73
N ALA A 148 -20.12 -45.93 10.19
CA ALA A 148 -18.99 -46.32 11.02
C ALA A 148 -19.46 -46.89 12.37
N ILE A 149 -20.44 -46.25 13.00
CA ILE A 149 -21.04 -46.71 14.27
C ILE A 149 -21.76 -48.06 14.08
N ASP A 150 -22.56 -48.22 13.02
CA ASP A 150 -23.26 -49.48 12.70
C ASP A 150 -22.27 -50.63 12.50
N ARG A 151 -21.16 -50.38 11.78
CA ARG A 151 -20.08 -51.37 11.59
C ARG A 151 -19.37 -51.72 12.90
N TYR A 152 -19.08 -50.74 13.74
CA TYR A 152 -18.46 -50.96 15.04
C TYR A 152 -19.34 -51.79 15.99
N ILE A 153 -20.62 -51.47 16.08
CA ILE A 153 -21.59 -52.24 16.86
C ILE A 153 -21.70 -53.68 16.32
N THR A 154 -21.72 -53.84 15.00
CA THR A 154 -21.86 -55.16 14.36
C THR A 154 -20.66 -56.08 14.60
N ILE A 155 -19.43 -55.54 14.48
CA ILE A 155 -18.20 -56.36 14.45
C ILE A 155 -17.55 -56.42 15.84
N VAL A 156 -17.46 -55.29 16.54
CA VAL A 156 -16.70 -55.17 17.79
C VAL A 156 -17.61 -55.43 18.99
N ARG A 157 -18.76 -54.74 19.07
CA ARG A 157 -19.71 -54.83 20.19
C ARG A 157 -21.01 -55.58 19.85
N HIS A 158 -20.88 -56.83 19.39
CA HIS A 158 -22.00 -57.67 18.95
C HIS A 158 -23.15 -57.90 19.96
N ARG A 159 -22.91 -57.64 21.26
CA ARG A 159 -23.90 -57.75 22.35
C ARG A 159 -24.84 -56.55 22.47
N TRP A 160 -24.56 -55.44 21.78
CA TRP A 160 -25.38 -54.23 21.83
C TRP A 160 -26.60 -54.34 20.91
N ARG A 161 -27.73 -53.74 21.32
CA ARG A 161 -29.00 -53.81 20.57
C ARG A 161 -28.84 -53.12 19.22
N ARG A 162 -29.01 -53.87 18.14
CA ARG A 162 -28.88 -53.35 16.77
C ARG A 162 -30.07 -52.47 16.40
N VAL A 163 -29.79 -51.46 15.59
CA VAL A 163 -30.82 -50.60 15.01
C VAL A 163 -31.74 -51.44 14.12
N GLY A 164 -33.06 -51.33 14.33
CA GLY A 164 -34.09 -51.99 13.51
C GLY A 164 -34.18 -51.37 12.11
N ARG A 165 -34.96 -51.97 11.19
CA ARG A 165 -35.17 -51.37 9.86
C ARG A 165 -35.88 -50.01 9.95
N THR A 166 -36.88 -49.90 10.82
CA THR A 166 -37.54 -48.63 11.17
C THR A 166 -36.57 -47.64 11.79
N GLY A 167 -35.67 -48.11 12.67
CA GLY A 167 -34.65 -47.25 13.29
C GLY A 167 -33.66 -46.69 12.26
N ALA A 168 -33.23 -47.48 11.28
CA ALA A 168 -32.31 -47.00 10.23
C ALA A 168 -32.97 -45.91 9.36
N ILE A 169 -34.26 -46.06 9.06
CA ILE A 169 -35.03 -45.04 8.32
C ILE A 169 -35.17 -43.76 9.15
N LEU A 170 -35.51 -43.88 10.44
CA LEU A 170 -35.62 -42.71 11.34
C LEU A 170 -34.30 -41.99 11.51
N VAL A 171 -33.18 -42.71 11.62
CA VAL A 171 -31.83 -42.12 11.70
C VAL A 171 -31.49 -41.41 10.39
N SER A 172 -31.75 -42.00 9.23
CA SER A 172 -31.54 -41.33 7.94
C SER A 172 -32.38 -40.05 7.82
N VAL A 173 -33.67 -40.10 8.18
CA VAL A 173 -34.54 -38.91 8.17
C VAL A 173 -34.01 -37.83 9.13
N GLY A 174 -33.55 -38.22 10.32
CA GLY A 174 -32.92 -37.30 11.28
C GLY A 174 -31.65 -36.63 10.73
N VAL A 175 -30.81 -37.39 10.01
CA VAL A 175 -29.61 -36.85 9.34
C VAL A 175 -29.98 -35.77 8.33
N TRP A 176 -31.02 -36.00 7.50
CA TRP A 176 -31.49 -35.00 6.54
C TRP A 176 -32.07 -33.77 7.23
N ILE A 177 -32.93 -33.93 8.24
CA ILE A 177 -33.53 -32.81 8.97
C ILE A 177 -32.44 -31.94 9.61
N ALA A 178 -31.48 -32.55 10.31
CA ALA A 178 -30.37 -31.82 10.92
C ALA A 178 -29.52 -31.08 9.86
N SER A 179 -29.24 -31.74 8.74
CA SER A 179 -28.43 -31.16 7.65
C SER A 179 -29.14 -29.98 6.96
N PHE A 180 -30.46 -30.04 6.79
CA PHE A 180 -31.25 -28.92 6.30
C PHE A 180 -31.22 -27.73 7.26
N LEU A 181 -31.39 -27.97 8.57
CA LEU A 181 -31.40 -26.90 9.58
C LEU A 181 -30.04 -26.21 9.68
N ILE A 182 -28.95 -26.97 9.68
CA ILE A 182 -27.58 -26.43 9.79
C ILE A 182 -27.23 -25.59 8.55
N ALA A 183 -27.72 -25.96 7.37
CA ALA A 183 -27.43 -25.25 6.13
C ALA A 183 -28.27 -23.96 5.93
N ILE A 184 -29.24 -23.64 6.79
CA ILE A 184 -30.10 -22.44 6.63
C ILE A 184 -29.30 -21.13 6.40
N PRO A 185 -28.20 -20.87 7.14
CA PRO A 185 -27.41 -19.66 6.91
C PRO A 185 -26.80 -19.60 5.51
N SER A 186 -26.45 -20.73 4.89
CA SER A 186 -25.91 -20.70 3.52
C SER A 186 -26.96 -20.24 2.51
N ALA A 187 -28.24 -20.57 2.71
CA ALA A 187 -29.32 -20.03 1.89
C ALA A 187 -29.55 -18.53 2.15
N LYS A 188 -29.52 -18.11 3.41
CA LYS A 188 -29.79 -16.71 3.79
C LYS A 188 -28.73 -15.73 3.28
N PHE A 189 -27.47 -16.15 3.28
CA PHE A 189 -26.33 -15.31 2.91
C PHE A 189 -25.82 -15.59 1.49
N SER A 190 -26.48 -16.46 0.72
CA SER A 190 -26.22 -16.59 -0.71
C SER A 190 -26.72 -15.36 -1.44
N THR A 191 -25.83 -14.68 -2.15
CA THR A 191 -26.18 -13.51 -2.95
C THR A 191 -25.37 -13.48 -4.24
N VAL A 192 -25.91 -12.78 -5.22
CA VAL A 192 -25.25 -12.50 -6.49
C VAL A 192 -24.78 -11.05 -6.45
N GLN A 193 -23.47 -10.84 -6.51
CA GLN A 193 -22.85 -9.53 -6.46
C GLN A 193 -22.19 -9.19 -7.80
N PRO A 194 -22.32 -7.97 -8.31
CA PRO A 194 -21.60 -7.53 -9.51
C PRO A 194 -20.11 -7.35 -9.17
N HIS A 195 -19.23 -8.05 -9.87
CA HIS A 195 -17.80 -7.96 -9.62
C HIS A 195 -17.25 -6.65 -10.23
N PHE A 196 -16.63 -5.79 -9.42
CA PHE A 196 -16.26 -4.43 -9.84
C PHE A 196 -15.20 -4.39 -10.97
N HIS A 197 -14.51 -5.50 -11.23
CA HIS A 197 -13.49 -5.65 -12.28
C HIS A 197 -13.91 -6.52 -13.47
N GLN A 198 -15.14 -7.04 -13.52
CA GLN A 198 -15.62 -7.90 -14.62
C GLN A 198 -17.10 -7.61 -14.97
N SER A 199 -17.52 -7.87 -16.21
CA SER A 199 -18.92 -7.71 -16.66
C SER A 199 -19.86 -8.85 -16.21
N HIS A 200 -19.39 -9.74 -15.33
CA HIS A 200 -20.12 -10.91 -14.86
C HIS A 200 -20.35 -10.84 -13.34
N SER A 201 -21.51 -11.31 -12.90
CA SER A 201 -21.85 -11.36 -11.47
C SER A 201 -21.25 -12.59 -10.80
N PHE A 202 -20.72 -12.44 -9.59
CA PHE A 202 -20.28 -13.57 -8.76
C PHE A 202 -21.46 -14.10 -7.93
N CYS A 203 -21.55 -15.43 -7.75
CA CYS A 203 -22.52 -16.07 -6.86
C CYS A 203 -21.79 -16.77 -5.73
N GLY A 204 -22.06 -16.36 -4.49
CA GLY A 204 -21.47 -17.01 -3.32
C GLY A 204 -22.20 -16.69 -2.02
N VAL A 205 -21.80 -17.37 -0.95
CA VAL A 205 -22.29 -17.10 0.40
C VAL A 205 -21.45 -15.97 1.00
N VAL A 206 -21.99 -14.76 1.00
CA VAL A 206 -21.28 -13.53 1.37
C VAL A 206 -21.81 -12.97 2.68
N TRP A 207 -20.91 -12.72 3.63
CA TRP A 207 -21.22 -12.15 4.94
C TRP A 207 -20.68 -10.72 5.06
N HIS A 208 -21.50 -9.81 5.57
CA HIS A 208 -21.10 -8.42 5.83
C HIS A 208 -20.26 -8.30 7.10
N VAL A 209 -19.30 -7.35 7.18
CA VAL A 209 -18.46 -7.10 8.39
C VAL A 209 -19.25 -7.01 9.69
N ARG A 210 -20.46 -6.43 9.67
CA ARG A 210 -21.33 -6.33 10.86
C ARG A 210 -21.69 -7.69 11.47
N HIS A 211 -21.48 -8.78 10.74
CA HIS A 211 -21.73 -10.15 11.17
C HIS A 211 -20.45 -10.99 11.33
N ILE A 212 -19.26 -10.39 11.39
CA ILE A 212 -17.97 -11.11 11.48
C ILE A 212 -17.91 -12.09 12.66
N THR A 213 -18.46 -11.70 13.82
CA THR A 213 -18.51 -12.58 15.01
C THR A 213 -19.43 -13.78 14.79
N THR A 214 -20.56 -13.56 14.11
CA THR A 214 -21.51 -14.62 13.74
C THR A 214 -20.95 -15.54 12.66
N TYR A 215 -20.23 -14.98 11.67
CA TYR A 215 -19.50 -15.72 10.64
C TYR A 215 -18.44 -16.65 11.27
N LYS A 216 -17.55 -16.10 12.11
CA LYS A 216 -16.51 -16.87 12.81
C LYS A 216 -17.11 -17.94 13.71
N GLY A 217 -18.22 -17.63 14.40
CA GLY A 217 -18.95 -18.58 15.23
C GLY A 217 -19.60 -19.72 14.43
N TYR A 218 -20.29 -19.41 13.33
CA TYR A 218 -20.94 -20.40 12.46
C TYR A 218 -19.91 -21.35 11.83
N TYR A 219 -18.88 -20.83 11.17
CA TYR A 219 -17.86 -21.67 10.54
C TYR A 219 -16.96 -22.40 11.55
N GLY A 220 -16.65 -21.78 12.69
CA GLY A 220 -15.96 -22.45 13.79
C GLY A 220 -16.77 -23.62 14.36
N SER A 221 -18.09 -23.45 14.53
CA SER A 221 -18.97 -24.54 14.94
C SER A 221 -19.07 -25.65 13.89
N MET A 222 -19.09 -25.29 12.60
CA MET A 222 -19.11 -26.26 11.51
C MET A 222 -17.82 -27.08 11.46
N LEU A 223 -16.64 -26.45 11.58
CA LEU A 223 -15.37 -27.15 11.64
C LEU A 223 -15.31 -28.13 12.82
N ALA A 224 -15.77 -27.70 14.00
CA ALA A 224 -15.78 -28.54 15.19
C ALA A 224 -16.75 -29.73 15.07
N PHE A 225 -18.03 -29.47 14.76
CA PHE A 225 -19.10 -30.47 14.82
C PHE A 225 -19.28 -31.28 13.55
N GLN A 226 -18.89 -30.75 12.40
CA GLN A 226 -19.14 -31.37 11.09
C GLN A 226 -17.86 -31.90 10.42
N PHE A 227 -16.68 -31.56 10.94
CA PHE A 227 -15.42 -32.11 10.45
C PHE A 227 -14.63 -32.84 11.56
N ALA A 228 -14.19 -32.12 12.60
CA ALA A 228 -13.33 -32.69 13.64
C ALA A 228 -14.03 -33.82 14.41
N LEU A 229 -15.24 -33.58 14.91
CA LEU A 229 -16.00 -34.57 15.68
C LEU A 229 -16.33 -35.84 14.87
N PRO A 230 -16.87 -35.75 13.63
CA PRO A 230 -17.09 -36.91 12.76
C PRO A 230 -15.83 -37.72 12.52
N VAL A 231 -14.68 -37.08 12.24
CA VAL A 231 -13.41 -37.77 12.02
C VAL A 231 -12.97 -38.53 13.26
N VAL A 232 -13.06 -37.90 14.45
CA VAL A 232 -12.72 -38.56 15.73
C VAL A 232 -13.62 -39.76 15.99
N ILE A 233 -14.93 -39.63 15.78
CA ILE A 233 -15.89 -40.73 15.96
C ILE A 233 -15.61 -41.86 14.96
N MET A 234 -15.40 -41.53 13.68
CA MET A 234 -15.10 -42.52 12.65
C MET A 234 -13.79 -43.25 12.91
N ALA A 235 -12.73 -42.55 13.35
CA ALA A 235 -11.46 -43.15 13.71
C ALA A 235 -11.62 -44.08 14.93
N GLY A 236 -12.28 -43.62 15.98
CA GLY A 236 -12.57 -44.40 17.19
C GLY A 236 -13.43 -45.65 16.92
N CYS A 237 -14.32 -45.60 15.93
CA CYS A 237 -15.14 -46.74 15.52
C CYS A 237 -14.39 -47.68 14.56
N SER A 238 -13.58 -47.15 13.65
CA SER A 238 -12.97 -47.92 12.56
C SER A 238 -11.70 -48.64 12.99
N LEU A 239 -10.87 -48.06 13.85
CA LEU A 239 -9.62 -48.68 14.32
C LEU A 239 -9.86 -50.02 15.04
N PRO A 240 -10.83 -50.16 15.98
CA PRO A 240 -11.13 -51.43 16.62
C PRO A 240 -11.76 -52.46 15.67
N VAL A 241 -12.54 -51.99 14.67
CA VAL A 241 -13.11 -52.87 13.63
C VAL A 241 -12.00 -53.47 12.79
N VAL A 242 -11.09 -52.64 12.30
CA VAL A 242 -9.91 -53.06 11.52
C VAL A 242 -9.08 -54.03 12.34
N TRP A 243 -8.69 -53.66 13.57
CA TRP A 243 -7.91 -54.53 14.45
C TRP A 243 -8.57 -55.90 14.65
N LYS A 244 -9.88 -55.94 14.93
CA LYS A 244 -10.60 -57.19 15.17
C LYS A 244 -10.82 -58.03 13.90
N VAL A 245 -10.91 -57.41 12.73
CA VAL A 245 -10.99 -58.11 11.44
C VAL A 245 -9.63 -58.74 11.11
N PHE A 246 -8.52 -58.01 11.33
CA PHE A 246 -7.17 -58.51 11.12
C PHE A 246 -6.72 -59.58 12.13
N HIS A 247 -7.29 -59.58 13.34
CA HIS A 247 -6.96 -60.53 14.42
C HIS A 247 -8.07 -61.57 14.67
N ARG A 248 -8.94 -61.85 13.69
CA ARG A 248 -9.96 -62.90 13.80
C ARG A 248 -9.29 -64.28 13.78
N GLU A 249 -9.42 -65.04 14.86
CA GLU A 249 -9.16 -66.48 14.83
C GLU A 249 -10.29 -67.19 14.07
N LEU A 250 -9.94 -67.84 12.97
CA LEU A 250 -10.86 -68.63 12.15
C LEU A 250 -11.14 -69.96 12.87
N PRO A 251 -12.41 -70.33 13.12
CA PRO A 251 -12.72 -71.61 13.74
C PRO A 251 -12.58 -72.73 12.70
N GLY A 252 -11.59 -73.60 12.89
CA GLY A 252 -11.36 -74.80 12.08
C GLY A 252 -9.88 -75.18 12.02
N TYR A 253 -9.57 -76.47 12.08
CA TYR A 253 -8.19 -76.98 12.03
C TYR A 253 -7.62 -76.80 10.60
N LEU A 254 -6.95 -75.67 10.37
CA LEU A 254 -6.26 -75.37 9.10
C LEU A 254 -4.75 -75.40 9.31
N THR A 255 -4.07 -76.26 8.56
CA THR A 255 -2.61 -76.47 8.60
C THR A 255 -1.83 -75.19 8.27
N ASP A 256 -0.66 -74.99 8.91
CA ASP A 256 0.20 -73.80 8.82
C ASP A 256 0.52 -73.31 7.40
N ALA A 257 0.57 -74.21 6.42
CA ALA A 257 0.79 -73.88 5.01
C ALA A 257 -0.38 -73.08 4.39
N MET A 258 -1.61 -73.27 4.86
CA MET A 258 -2.81 -72.58 4.35
C MET A 258 -2.99 -71.20 5.00
N MET A 259 -2.59 -71.02 6.26
CA MET A 259 -2.59 -69.72 6.94
C MET A 259 -1.60 -68.72 6.32
N LYS A 260 -0.42 -69.20 5.90
CA LYS A 260 0.61 -68.35 5.28
C LYS A 260 0.20 -67.87 3.88
N LYS A 261 -0.59 -68.68 3.15
CA LYS A 261 -1.10 -68.34 1.81
C LYS A 261 -2.24 -67.31 1.85
N SER A 262 -3.18 -67.44 2.78
CA SER A 262 -4.30 -66.48 2.93
C SER A 262 -3.83 -65.10 3.41
N ARG A 263 -2.92 -65.01 4.39
CA ARG A 263 -2.33 -63.73 4.82
C ARG A 263 -1.48 -63.06 3.74
N SER A 264 -0.80 -63.85 2.91
CA SER A 264 0.01 -63.35 1.81
C SER A 264 -0.84 -62.78 0.67
N GLU A 265 -1.97 -63.40 0.32
CA GLU A 265 -2.83 -62.94 -0.78
C GLU A 265 -3.64 -61.69 -0.39
N GLU A 266 -4.17 -61.59 0.84
CA GLU A 266 -4.91 -60.39 1.28
C GLU A 266 -4.00 -59.16 1.48
N LEU A 267 -2.77 -59.35 1.95
CA LEU A 267 -1.78 -58.29 2.06
C LEU A 267 -1.31 -57.81 0.68
N HIS A 268 -1.21 -58.72 -0.31
CA HIS A 268 -0.87 -58.36 -1.69
C HIS A 268 -1.97 -57.55 -2.35
N VAL A 269 -3.25 -57.89 -2.15
CA VAL A 269 -4.40 -57.16 -2.71
C VAL A 269 -4.55 -55.76 -2.09
N MET A 270 -4.32 -55.61 -0.78
CA MET A 270 -4.35 -54.28 -0.14
C MET A 270 -3.12 -53.42 -0.49
N LEU A 271 -1.91 -54.00 -0.55
CA LEU A 271 -0.70 -53.27 -0.97
C LEU A 271 -0.72 -52.90 -2.44
N THR A 272 -1.36 -53.70 -3.31
CA THR A 272 -1.54 -53.35 -4.74
C THR A 272 -2.60 -52.27 -4.94
N HIS A 273 -3.66 -52.22 -4.13
CA HIS A 273 -4.60 -51.09 -4.12
C HIS A 273 -3.97 -49.79 -3.58
N TRP A 274 -3.15 -49.89 -2.53
CA TRP A 274 -2.44 -48.73 -1.95
C TRP A 274 -1.32 -48.22 -2.88
N LYS A 275 -0.58 -49.12 -3.55
CA LYS A 275 0.40 -48.75 -4.59
C LYS A 275 -0.23 -48.22 -5.88
N ARG A 276 -1.42 -48.69 -6.29
CA ARG A 276 -2.16 -48.11 -7.45
C ARG A 276 -2.66 -46.69 -7.19
N ASN A 277 -3.10 -46.40 -5.97
CA ASN A 277 -3.52 -45.04 -5.60
C ASN A 277 -2.33 -44.06 -5.46
N MET A 278 -1.15 -44.53 -5.06
CA MET A 278 0.09 -43.70 -5.12
C MET A 278 0.68 -43.55 -6.53
N ALA A 279 0.37 -44.47 -7.46
CA ALA A 279 0.80 -44.35 -8.85
C ALA A 279 0.02 -43.27 -9.62
N GLY A 280 -1.25 -43.02 -9.27
CA GLY A 280 -2.02 -41.88 -9.80
C GLY A 280 -1.45 -40.53 -9.36
N LEU A 281 -0.93 -40.43 -8.13
CA LEU A 281 -0.30 -39.22 -7.60
C LEU A 281 1.05 -38.93 -8.29
N LYS A 282 1.80 -39.97 -8.68
CA LYS A 282 3.05 -39.82 -9.44
C LYS A 282 2.85 -39.50 -10.92
N LEU A 283 1.72 -39.90 -11.53
CA LEU A 283 1.40 -39.57 -12.93
C LEU A 283 0.92 -38.11 -13.09
N CYS A 284 0.26 -37.55 -12.07
CA CYS A 284 -0.08 -36.12 -12.04
C CYS A 284 1.14 -35.21 -11.85
N ILE A 285 2.19 -35.67 -11.15
CA ILE A 285 3.41 -34.90 -10.92
C ILE A 285 4.36 -34.95 -12.14
N LEU A 286 4.33 -36.03 -12.93
CA LEU A 286 5.19 -36.15 -14.12
C LEU A 286 4.67 -35.45 -15.38
N LEU A 287 3.37 -35.12 -15.44
CA LEU A 287 2.77 -34.36 -16.56
C LEU A 287 2.91 -32.83 -16.40
N LEU A 288 3.48 -32.36 -15.28
CA LEU A 288 3.69 -30.95 -14.98
C LEU A 288 5.03 -30.38 -15.48
N LEU A 289 5.87 -31.16 -16.18
CA LEU A 289 7.25 -30.73 -16.51
C LEU A 289 7.64 -30.68 -17.98
N THR A 290 6.71 -30.72 -18.93
CA THR A 290 7.05 -30.46 -20.34
C THR A 290 5.99 -29.61 -21.04
N GLY A 291 6.17 -28.30 -20.96
CA GLY A 291 5.44 -27.31 -21.73
C GLY A 291 6.38 -26.18 -22.12
N LEU A 292 7.32 -26.46 -23.02
CA LEU A 292 7.99 -25.42 -23.79
C LEU A 292 6.93 -24.78 -24.69
N ALA A 293 6.29 -23.73 -24.21
CA ALA A 293 5.45 -22.87 -25.03
C ALA A 293 6.33 -21.75 -25.59
N CYS A 294 6.44 -21.74 -26.91
CA CYS A 294 7.00 -20.63 -27.67
C CYS A 294 6.08 -19.41 -27.46
N THR A 295 6.49 -18.47 -26.60
CA THR A 295 5.78 -17.21 -26.38
C THR A 295 6.16 -16.24 -27.49
N SER A 296 5.23 -15.93 -28.38
CA SER A 296 5.38 -14.78 -29.27
C SER A 296 5.28 -13.51 -28.42
N ALA A 297 6.40 -12.80 -28.25
CA ALA A 297 6.45 -11.53 -27.53
C ALA A 297 5.46 -10.52 -28.14
N VAL A 298 4.79 -9.75 -27.27
CA VAL A 298 3.88 -8.67 -27.70
C VAL A 298 4.71 -7.61 -28.41
N LYS A 299 4.47 -7.40 -29.70
CA LYS A 299 5.26 -6.45 -30.48
C LYS A 299 4.80 -5.03 -30.20
N MET A 300 5.66 -4.23 -29.55
CA MET A 300 5.42 -2.81 -29.36
C MET A 300 5.56 -2.02 -30.66
N PRO A 301 4.80 -0.94 -30.84
CA PRO A 301 4.96 -0.05 -31.99
C PRO A 301 6.35 0.61 -31.94
N SER A 302 7.03 0.64 -33.09
CA SER A 302 8.36 1.26 -33.24
C SER A 302 8.30 2.78 -33.49
N MET A 303 7.09 3.33 -33.62
CA MET A 303 6.81 4.75 -33.79
C MET A 303 5.45 5.07 -33.19
N TYR A 304 5.38 6.05 -32.29
CA TYR A 304 4.13 6.44 -31.63
C TYR A 304 4.23 7.81 -30.94
N HIS A 305 3.05 8.38 -30.70
CA HIS A 305 2.80 9.54 -29.85
C HIS A 305 1.77 9.13 -28.78
N VAL A 306 2.10 9.33 -27.50
CA VAL A 306 1.32 8.85 -26.36
C VAL A 306 1.18 9.93 -25.30
N ARG A 307 0.02 10.05 -24.66
CA ARG A 307 -0.17 10.83 -23.43
C ARG A 307 -0.59 9.92 -22.29
N GLY A 308 -0.22 10.30 -21.07
CA GLY A 308 -0.47 9.45 -19.91
C GLY A 308 -0.16 10.10 -18.57
N PHE A 309 -0.27 9.27 -17.53
CA PHE A 309 0.04 9.61 -16.15
C PHE A 309 0.92 8.53 -15.52
N LEU A 310 1.94 8.94 -14.79
CA LEU A 310 2.72 8.10 -13.89
C LEU A 310 2.21 8.31 -12.46
N SER A 311 1.81 7.25 -11.79
CA SER A 311 1.35 7.28 -10.40
C SER A 311 2.20 6.36 -9.53
N LEU A 312 2.77 6.89 -8.45
CA LEU A 312 3.38 6.14 -7.35
C LEU A 312 2.67 6.54 -6.05
N PRO A 313 1.69 5.77 -5.58
CA PRO A 313 0.90 6.13 -4.40
C PRO A 313 1.76 6.35 -3.14
N TYR A 314 2.69 5.43 -2.87
CA TYR A 314 3.57 5.51 -1.69
C TYR A 314 4.57 6.66 -1.75
N ALA A 315 4.97 7.08 -2.95
CA ALA A 315 5.85 8.23 -3.14
C ALA A 315 5.08 9.55 -3.29
N GLN A 316 3.74 9.54 -3.24
CA GLN A 316 2.88 10.71 -3.50
C GLN A 316 3.17 11.39 -4.85
N ILE A 317 3.52 10.60 -5.86
CA ILE A 317 3.78 11.10 -7.22
C ILE A 317 2.56 10.82 -8.09
N HIS A 318 2.05 11.87 -8.71
CA HIS A 318 1.08 11.78 -9.81
C HIS A 318 1.48 12.79 -10.88
N GLU A 319 2.05 12.27 -11.97
CA GLU A 319 2.79 13.06 -12.96
C GLU A 319 2.26 12.81 -14.38
N PRO A 320 1.68 13.83 -15.04
CA PRO A 320 1.30 13.74 -16.45
C PRO A 320 2.53 13.78 -17.36
N PHE A 321 2.49 12.98 -18.42
CA PHE A 321 3.53 12.94 -19.45
C PHE A 321 2.94 12.88 -20.87
N GLU A 322 3.73 13.30 -21.84
CA GLU A 322 3.47 13.18 -23.28
C GLU A 322 4.76 12.73 -23.99
N VAL A 323 4.69 11.68 -24.81
CA VAL A 323 5.85 11.02 -25.40
C VAL A 323 5.73 10.94 -26.91
N TRP A 324 6.81 11.28 -27.60
CA TRP A 324 7.03 10.96 -29.01
C TRP A 324 8.20 10.00 -29.11
N TYR A 325 8.05 8.94 -29.90
CA TYR A 325 9.08 7.93 -30.08
C TYR A 325 9.17 7.52 -31.54
N ASN A 326 10.40 7.42 -32.04
CA ASN A 326 10.69 6.92 -33.38
C ASN A 326 12.02 6.13 -33.35
N GLU A 327 11.90 4.81 -33.28
CA GLU A 327 13.05 3.89 -33.20
C GLU A 327 13.94 4.00 -34.44
N LYS A 328 13.35 4.07 -35.64
CA LYS A 328 14.10 4.13 -36.91
C LYS A 328 14.89 5.41 -37.07
N ALA A 329 14.31 6.53 -36.64
CA ALA A 329 14.99 7.81 -36.64
C ALA A 329 15.96 7.96 -35.44
N GLY A 330 15.91 7.02 -34.50
CA GLY A 330 16.78 7.01 -33.33
C GLY A 330 16.47 8.15 -32.35
N MET A 331 15.20 8.59 -32.28
CA MET A 331 14.78 9.78 -31.54
C MET A 331 13.62 9.50 -30.59
N SER A 332 13.67 10.12 -29.41
CA SER A 332 12.55 10.18 -28.47
C SER A 332 12.44 11.55 -27.82
N ARG A 333 11.23 11.92 -27.43
CA ARG A 333 10.93 13.11 -26.63
C ARG A 333 9.92 12.75 -25.55
N ILE A 334 10.15 13.20 -24.33
CA ILE A 334 9.18 13.10 -23.23
C ILE A 334 9.01 14.49 -22.62
N ASP A 335 7.76 14.93 -22.62
CA ASP A 335 7.27 16.18 -22.08
C ASP A 335 6.52 15.88 -20.77
N TYR A 336 6.81 16.63 -19.72
CA TYR A 336 6.21 16.49 -18.39
C TYR A 336 5.45 17.76 -18.05
N TYR A 337 4.23 17.60 -17.51
CA TYR A 337 3.33 18.71 -17.20
C TYR A 337 3.13 19.64 -18.42
N GLY A 338 2.85 19.05 -19.58
CA GLY A 338 2.91 19.77 -20.85
C GLY A 338 4.38 20.01 -21.22
N ASP A 339 4.77 21.25 -21.53
CA ASP A 339 6.14 21.57 -21.93
C ASP A 339 6.96 22.25 -20.81
N MET A 340 6.55 22.11 -19.54
CA MET A 340 7.27 22.67 -18.38
C MET A 340 8.67 22.06 -18.27
N MET A 341 8.79 20.75 -18.50
CA MET A 341 10.07 20.08 -18.63
C MET A 341 9.99 19.09 -19.80
N SER A 342 10.97 19.18 -20.70
CA SER A 342 11.06 18.33 -21.87
C SER A 342 12.42 17.67 -21.94
N THR A 343 12.45 16.37 -22.22
CA THR A 343 13.66 15.60 -22.50
C THR A 343 13.63 15.15 -23.94
N ILE A 344 14.75 15.27 -24.66
CA ILE A 344 14.90 14.79 -26.04
C ILE A 344 16.16 13.93 -26.09
N GLN A 345 16.07 12.76 -26.71
CA GLN A 345 17.21 11.88 -26.95
C GLN A 345 17.38 11.66 -28.44
N LYS A 346 18.61 11.78 -28.91
CA LYS A 346 18.99 11.55 -30.30
C LYS A 346 20.20 10.63 -30.34
N SER A 347 20.00 9.42 -30.85
CA SER A 347 21.10 8.49 -31.10
C SER A 347 21.83 8.84 -32.40
N ASN A 348 23.15 8.65 -32.42
CA ASN A 348 23.96 8.80 -33.63
C ASN A 348 25.23 7.93 -33.53
N ALA A 349 25.95 7.78 -34.64
CA ALA A 349 27.18 6.97 -34.71
C ALA A 349 28.33 7.45 -33.80
N LYS A 350 28.22 8.65 -33.20
CA LYS A 350 29.22 9.25 -32.29
C LYS A 350 28.84 9.10 -30.81
N GLY A 351 27.81 8.32 -30.47
CA GLY A 351 27.36 8.12 -29.09
C GLY A 351 26.07 8.86 -28.73
N GLY A 352 25.50 9.67 -29.62
CA GLY A 352 24.23 10.37 -29.39
C GLY A 352 24.32 11.57 -28.43
N ALA A 353 23.18 12.22 -28.20
CA ALA A 353 23.04 13.33 -27.27
C ALA A 353 21.66 13.35 -26.61
N MET A 354 21.62 13.81 -25.36
CA MET A 354 20.42 14.03 -24.57
C MET A 354 20.27 15.51 -24.28
N TYR A 355 19.06 16.03 -24.44
CA TYR A 355 18.72 17.42 -24.21
C TYR A 355 17.65 17.49 -23.13
N LYS A 356 17.78 18.45 -22.24
CA LYS A 356 16.77 18.78 -21.22
C LYS A 356 16.44 20.25 -21.34
N MET A 357 15.16 20.56 -21.55
CA MET A 357 14.64 21.91 -21.51
C MET A 357 13.80 22.05 -20.25
N ALA A 358 14.11 23.04 -19.44
CA ALA A 358 13.40 23.33 -18.21
C ALA A 358 13.40 24.83 -17.95
N TYR A 359 12.41 25.30 -17.19
CA TYR A 359 12.39 26.67 -16.71
C TYR A 359 13.37 26.82 -15.54
N MET A 360 14.20 27.86 -15.60
CA MET A 360 15.19 28.15 -14.56
C MET A 360 15.12 29.58 -14.07
N THR A 361 15.08 29.71 -12.74
CA THR A 361 15.19 30.97 -12.03
C THR A 361 16.56 31.06 -11.37
N THR A 362 17.23 32.18 -11.57
CA THR A 362 18.49 32.56 -10.93
C THR A 362 18.34 33.96 -10.36
N GLU A 363 19.33 34.43 -9.61
CA GLU A 363 19.38 35.83 -9.12
C GLU A 363 19.22 36.89 -10.23
N LYS A 364 19.48 36.55 -11.50
CA LYS A 364 19.46 37.48 -12.63
C LYS A 364 18.31 37.29 -13.61
N VAL A 365 17.65 36.13 -13.60
CA VAL A 365 16.60 35.77 -14.56
C VAL A 365 15.54 34.91 -13.89
N THR A 366 14.26 35.22 -14.10
CA THR A 366 13.13 34.48 -13.51
C THR A 366 12.48 33.58 -14.56
N ASN A 367 12.52 32.26 -14.32
CA ASN A 367 12.09 31.14 -15.20
C ASN A 367 12.18 31.48 -16.67
N GLN A 368 13.43 31.64 -17.06
CA GLN A 368 13.82 31.53 -18.43
C GLN A 368 13.81 30.05 -18.82
N LYS A 369 13.16 29.70 -19.94
CA LYS A 369 13.28 28.35 -20.49
C LYS A 369 14.68 28.15 -21.03
N THR A 370 15.44 27.24 -20.42
CA THR A 370 16.85 26.99 -20.74
C THR A 370 17.02 25.57 -21.24
N CYS A 371 17.92 25.38 -22.20
CA CYS A 371 18.27 24.07 -22.72
C CYS A 371 19.65 23.64 -22.20
N PHE A 372 19.73 22.37 -21.80
CA PHE A 372 20.95 21.69 -21.40
C PHE A 372 21.21 20.50 -22.33
N GLN A 373 22.48 20.24 -22.61
CA GLN A 373 22.90 19.12 -23.45
C GLN A 373 23.93 18.26 -22.71
N ILE A 374 23.76 16.94 -22.80
CA ILE A 374 24.75 15.95 -22.38
C ILE A 374 25.02 15.04 -23.58
N ASN A 375 26.29 14.88 -23.94
CA ASN A 375 26.70 13.99 -25.03
C ASN A 375 26.97 12.59 -24.51
N GLY A 376 26.51 11.57 -25.25
CA GLY A 376 26.93 10.20 -25.00
C GLY A 376 28.31 9.91 -25.57
N ASP A 377 28.92 8.82 -25.11
CA ASP A 377 30.21 8.33 -25.61
C ASP A 377 30.11 6.86 -26.06
N LYS A 378 31.24 6.26 -26.44
CA LYS A 378 31.27 4.86 -26.90
C LYS A 378 31.00 3.84 -25.78
N GLY A 379 31.24 4.19 -24.52
CA GLY A 379 30.96 3.34 -23.36
C GLY A 379 29.52 3.47 -22.88
N ASN A 380 28.93 4.66 -23.01
CA ASN A 380 27.56 4.98 -22.59
C ASN A 380 26.84 5.76 -23.70
N PRO A 381 26.41 5.10 -24.79
CA PRO A 381 25.69 5.75 -25.87
C PRO A 381 24.27 6.16 -25.44
N VAL A 382 23.81 7.32 -25.91
CA VAL A 382 22.43 7.77 -25.75
C VAL A 382 21.55 7.07 -26.78
N MET A 383 20.63 6.26 -26.28
CA MET A 383 19.58 5.58 -27.05
C MET A 383 18.23 6.26 -26.83
N PRO A 384 17.32 6.23 -27.82
CA PRO A 384 15.96 6.74 -27.62
C PRO A 384 15.21 5.89 -26.59
N GLN A 385 14.60 6.55 -25.60
CA GLN A 385 13.80 5.93 -24.54
C GLN A 385 12.40 5.58 -25.04
N SER A 386 12.05 4.29 -25.02
CA SER A 386 10.66 3.82 -25.14
C SER A 386 9.90 4.10 -23.83
N ILE A 387 8.61 4.43 -23.93
CA ILE A 387 7.69 4.51 -22.78
C ILE A 387 7.10 3.14 -22.42
N PHE A 388 7.16 2.20 -23.36
CA PHE A 388 6.70 0.84 -23.14
C PHE A 388 7.84 -0.06 -22.68
N PRO A 389 7.57 -0.98 -21.74
CA PRO A 389 8.58 -1.89 -21.21
C PRO A 389 8.99 -2.94 -22.25
N ASP A 390 10.12 -3.61 -22.00
CA ASP A 390 10.48 -4.82 -22.76
C ASP A 390 9.49 -5.95 -22.47
N THR A 391 8.79 -6.40 -23.51
CA THR A 391 7.73 -7.41 -23.45
C THR A 391 8.22 -8.83 -23.69
N THR A 392 9.52 -9.06 -23.87
CA THR A 392 10.09 -10.37 -24.25
C THR A 392 9.69 -11.50 -23.28
N ASN A 393 9.60 -11.19 -21.98
CA ASN A 393 9.27 -12.16 -20.94
C ASN A 393 7.79 -12.12 -20.50
N PHE A 394 6.95 -11.34 -21.17
CA PHE A 394 5.54 -11.20 -20.81
C PHE A 394 4.72 -12.36 -21.37
N THR A 395 3.77 -12.86 -20.58
CA THR A 395 2.86 -13.96 -20.91
C THR A 395 1.42 -13.48 -20.86
N SER A 396 0.60 -13.81 -21.85
CA SER A 396 -0.82 -13.40 -21.84
C SER A 396 -1.56 -14.12 -20.72
N ILE A 397 -2.26 -13.36 -19.87
CA ILE A 397 -3.04 -13.89 -18.75
C ILE A 397 -4.54 -13.88 -19.00
N GLY A 398 -5.02 -13.24 -20.07
CA GLY A 398 -6.43 -13.24 -20.44
C GLY A 398 -6.93 -11.88 -20.88
N SER A 399 -8.25 -11.74 -20.93
CA SER A 399 -8.93 -10.53 -21.39
C SER A 399 -9.69 -9.87 -20.25
N PHE A 400 -9.52 -8.57 -20.06
CA PHE A 400 -10.03 -7.84 -18.91
C PHE A 400 -10.61 -6.51 -19.37
N PRO A 401 -11.77 -6.06 -18.85
CA PRO A 401 -12.21 -4.69 -19.04
C PRO A 401 -11.34 -3.76 -18.20
N TYR A 402 -10.77 -2.72 -18.81
CA TYR A 402 -10.02 -1.68 -18.11
C TYR A 402 -10.57 -0.31 -18.49
N LYS A 403 -11.10 0.43 -17.51
CA LYS A 403 -11.78 1.75 -17.70
C LYS A 403 -12.80 1.76 -18.84
N GLY A 404 -13.56 0.67 -19.00
CA GLY A 404 -14.60 0.54 -20.03
C GLY A 404 -14.10 0.11 -21.41
N LEU A 405 -12.80 -0.16 -21.58
CA LEU A 405 -12.22 -0.76 -22.79
C LEU A 405 -11.97 -2.26 -22.58
N ASP A 406 -12.28 -3.08 -23.59
CA ASP A 406 -11.86 -4.48 -23.60
C ASP A 406 -10.36 -4.56 -23.85
N CYS A 407 -9.60 -5.16 -22.94
CA CYS A 407 -8.15 -5.30 -23.05
C CYS A 407 -7.71 -6.78 -22.97
N THR A 408 -6.53 -7.07 -23.49
CA THR A 408 -5.75 -8.29 -23.23
C THR A 408 -4.65 -7.91 -22.23
N ALA A 409 -4.57 -8.60 -21.10
CA ALA A 409 -3.51 -8.37 -20.13
C ALA A 409 -2.37 -9.38 -20.32
N TYR A 410 -1.15 -8.90 -20.16
CA TYR A 410 0.08 -9.67 -20.22
C TYR A 410 0.84 -9.48 -18.91
N MET A 411 1.38 -10.55 -18.34
CA MET A 411 2.06 -10.55 -17.06
C MET A 411 3.49 -11.09 -17.19
N TYR A 412 4.41 -10.44 -16.49
CA TYR A 412 5.77 -10.90 -16.26
C TYR A 412 6.03 -10.96 -14.75
N ARG A 413 6.68 -12.03 -14.27
CA ARG A 413 7.09 -12.15 -12.86
C ARG A 413 8.59 -12.39 -12.73
N THR A 414 9.23 -11.73 -11.77
CA THR A 414 10.62 -11.98 -11.41
C THR A 414 10.73 -12.38 -9.95
N VAL A 415 11.63 -13.33 -9.67
CA VAL A 415 11.94 -13.79 -8.31
C VAL A 415 13.40 -13.52 -8.01
N GLU A 416 13.66 -12.72 -6.98
CA GLU A 416 15.01 -12.33 -6.55
C GLU A 416 15.34 -12.87 -5.13
N GLY A 417 16.63 -12.92 -4.80
CA GLY A 417 17.09 -13.18 -3.43
C GLY A 417 16.76 -14.57 -2.87
N GLY A 418 16.80 -15.62 -3.69
CA GLY A 418 16.63 -17.01 -3.20
C GLY A 418 15.18 -17.42 -2.92
N GLY A 419 14.19 -16.68 -3.44
CA GLY A 419 12.76 -17.03 -3.36
C GLY A 419 11.88 -16.08 -2.54
N ASN A 420 12.47 -15.12 -1.83
CA ASN A 420 11.75 -14.25 -0.88
C ASN A 420 11.22 -12.95 -1.47
N LYS A 421 11.57 -12.59 -2.72
CA LYS A 421 11.24 -11.30 -3.34
C LYS A 421 10.59 -11.56 -4.69
N ASN A 422 9.31 -11.24 -4.83
CA ASN A 422 8.53 -11.45 -6.06
C ASN A 422 8.06 -10.11 -6.61
N ASN A 423 8.31 -9.84 -7.90
CA ASN A 423 7.79 -8.70 -8.63
C ASN A 423 6.83 -9.16 -9.71
N THR A 424 5.66 -8.53 -9.77
CA THR A 424 4.65 -8.74 -10.81
C THR A 424 4.50 -7.48 -11.65
N TYR A 425 4.67 -7.63 -12.95
CA TYR A 425 4.48 -6.58 -13.95
C TYR A 425 3.30 -6.97 -14.84
N ILE A 426 2.35 -6.05 -15.05
CA ILE A 426 1.15 -6.28 -15.85
C ILE A 426 1.03 -5.19 -16.90
N LEU A 427 0.90 -5.59 -18.16
CA LEU A 427 0.70 -4.71 -19.31
C LEU A 427 -0.69 -4.98 -19.90
N TYR A 428 -1.52 -3.95 -19.98
CA TYR A 428 -2.85 -3.99 -20.59
C TYR A 428 -2.80 -3.45 -22.02
N MET A 429 -3.26 -4.24 -22.98
CA MET A 429 -3.35 -3.90 -24.41
C MET A 429 -4.82 -3.83 -24.83
N SER A 430 -5.26 -2.79 -25.52
CA SER A 430 -6.64 -2.69 -26.00
C SER A 430 -6.96 -3.75 -27.06
N LYS A 431 -8.21 -4.22 -27.09
CA LYS A 431 -8.75 -5.10 -28.12
C LYS A 431 -9.51 -4.26 -29.14
N GLY A 432 -8.94 -4.13 -30.34
CA GLY A 432 -9.52 -3.35 -31.43
C GLY A 432 -8.85 -3.65 -32.76
N LYS A 433 -9.10 -2.82 -33.79
CA LYS A 433 -8.40 -2.93 -35.09
C LYS A 433 -6.90 -2.68 -34.98
N THR A 434 -6.49 -1.91 -33.98
CA THR A 434 -5.09 -1.62 -33.64
C THR A 434 -4.94 -1.87 -32.15
N GLU A 435 -4.16 -2.87 -31.76
CA GLU A 435 -3.86 -3.16 -30.35
C GLU A 435 -2.87 -2.12 -29.83
N VAL A 436 -3.25 -1.35 -28.81
CA VAL A 436 -2.40 -0.30 -28.23
C VAL A 436 -2.28 -0.48 -26.73
N PRO A 437 -1.13 -0.18 -26.10
CA PRO A 437 -1.00 -0.21 -24.65
C PRO A 437 -1.93 0.81 -23.99
N VAL A 438 -2.63 0.40 -22.93
CA VAL A 438 -3.58 1.24 -22.16
C VAL A 438 -3.07 1.49 -20.75
N ALA A 439 -2.40 0.51 -20.14
CA ALA A 439 -1.78 0.68 -18.83
C ALA A 439 -0.62 -0.29 -18.65
N TYR A 440 0.36 0.12 -17.85
CA TYR A 440 1.44 -0.71 -17.36
C TYR A 440 1.56 -0.55 -15.85
N TYR A 441 1.44 -1.67 -15.14
CA TYR A 441 1.33 -1.74 -13.70
C TYR A 441 2.45 -2.61 -13.13
N MET A 442 3.06 -2.17 -12.04
CA MET A 442 4.04 -2.94 -11.28
C MET A 442 3.59 -3.05 -9.83
N LYS A 443 3.68 -4.25 -9.27
CA LYS A 443 3.48 -4.52 -7.84
C LYS A 443 4.47 -5.58 -7.37
N GLY A 444 5.28 -5.27 -6.35
CA GLY A 444 6.22 -6.26 -5.83
C GLY A 444 7.36 -5.74 -4.97
N TYR A 445 8.24 -6.65 -4.56
CA TYR A 445 9.48 -6.31 -3.87
C TYR A 445 10.44 -5.60 -4.82
N ASP A 446 10.49 -4.28 -4.75
CA ASP A 446 11.17 -3.50 -5.77
C ASP A 446 12.70 -3.72 -5.74
N SER A 447 13.29 -4.08 -6.88
CA SER A 447 14.74 -4.10 -7.10
C SER A 447 15.31 -2.71 -7.44
N LEU A 448 14.45 -1.76 -7.84
CA LEU A 448 14.77 -0.35 -8.07
C LEU A 448 14.82 0.46 -6.77
N ILE A 449 13.92 0.18 -5.83
CA ILE A 449 13.82 0.85 -4.53
C ILE A 449 14.34 -0.04 -3.39
N GLY A 450 14.38 -1.37 -3.45
CA GLY A 450 15.26 -2.18 -2.59
C GLY A 450 14.91 -2.35 -1.10
N SER A 451 13.72 -1.98 -0.61
CA SER A 451 13.37 -2.27 0.81
C SER A 451 11.91 -2.52 1.20
N HIS A 452 10.91 -2.11 0.41
CA HIS A 452 9.48 -2.36 0.66
C HIS A 452 8.75 -2.83 -0.60
N TYR A 453 7.54 -3.38 -0.44
CA TYR A 453 6.64 -3.63 -1.57
C TYR A 453 6.20 -2.27 -2.12
N ASP A 454 6.50 -2.01 -3.39
CA ASP A 454 6.11 -0.77 -4.05
C ASP A 454 5.10 -1.04 -5.16
N GLU A 455 4.42 0.03 -5.55
CA GLU A 455 3.36 0.02 -6.54
C GLU A 455 3.49 1.25 -7.44
N TYR A 456 3.55 1.03 -8.75
CA TYR A 456 3.44 2.13 -9.70
C TYR A 456 2.59 1.77 -10.92
N LEU A 457 1.94 2.79 -11.47
CA LEU A 457 1.05 2.69 -12.61
C LEU A 457 1.42 3.75 -13.65
N LEU A 458 1.74 3.30 -14.86
CA LEU A 458 1.78 4.11 -16.07
C LEU A 458 0.45 3.91 -16.81
N GLU A 459 -0.39 4.94 -16.85
CA GLU A 459 -1.64 4.94 -17.60
C GLU A 459 -1.47 5.68 -18.92
N TYR A 460 -1.93 5.10 -20.03
CA TYR A 460 -1.89 5.69 -21.37
C TYR A 460 -3.29 6.10 -21.80
N THR A 461 -3.54 7.41 -21.87
CA THR A 461 -4.87 7.99 -22.13
C THR A 461 -5.10 8.34 -23.60
N MET A 462 -4.02 8.50 -24.37
CA MET A 462 -4.07 8.76 -25.81
C MET A 462 -2.96 8.00 -26.52
N PHE A 463 -3.26 7.48 -27.71
CA PHE A 463 -2.29 6.87 -28.61
C PHE A 463 -2.50 7.38 -30.04
N SER A 464 -1.41 7.71 -30.73
CA SER A 464 -1.37 8.02 -32.15
C SER A 464 -0.10 7.43 -32.79
N SER A 465 -0.18 7.06 -34.07
CA SER A 465 0.99 6.68 -34.87
C SER A 465 1.65 7.87 -35.59
N ASP A 466 1.02 9.04 -35.52
CA ASP A 466 1.47 10.23 -36.25
C ASP A 466 2.59 10.92 -35.49
N VAL A 467 3.82 10.76 -35.96
CA VAL A 467 5.03 11.37 -35.40
C VAL A 467 5.83 12.02 -36.52
N ALA A 468 6.05 13.32 -36.43
CA ALA A 468 6.85 14.09 -37.37
C ALA A 468 8.28 14.29 -36.87
N GLU A 469 9.26 14.43 -37.77
CA GLU A 469 10.64 14.76 -37.36
C GLU A 469 10.74 16.10 -36.62
N SER A 470 9.85 17.05 -36.94
CA SER A 470 9.74 18.34 -36.26
C SER A 470 9.40 18.23 -34.77
N ASP A 471 8.79 17.12 -34.33
CA ASP A 471 8.41 16.92 -32.91
C ASP A 471 9.65 16.76 -32.01
N PHE A 472 10.80 16.41 -32.59
CA PHE A 472 12.08 16.23 -31.90
C PHE A 472 13.04 17.43 -32.08
N GLU A 473 12.61 18.51 -32.72
CA GLU A 473 13.43 19.70 -32.89
C GLU A 473 13.46 20.57 -31.63
N ILE A 474 14.65 21.10 -31.33
CA ILE A 474 14.82 22.10 -30.28
C ILE A 474 14.25 23.43 -30.81
N PRO A 475 13.50 24.20 -30.02
CA PRO A 475 12.90 25.46 -30.47
C PRO A 475 13.91 26.40 -31.17
N LYS A 476 13.51 26.94 -32.33
CA LYS A 476 14.37 27.81 -33.16
C LYS A 476 14.88 29.00 -32.35
N GLY A 477 16.21 29.19 -32.31
CA GLY A 477 16.88 30.27 -31.59
C GLY A 477 17.37 29.90 -30.18
N MET A 478 17.01 28.73 -29.66
CA MET A 478 17.50 28.23 -28.37
C MET A 478 18.87 27.55 -28.53
N LYS A 479 19.87 27.95 -27.73
CA LYS A 479 21.17 27.28 -27.65
C LYS A 479 21.24 26.46 -26.37
N CYS A 480 21.71 25.22 -26.47
CA CYS A 480 21.88 24.36 -25.30
C CYS A 480 23.28 24.53 -24.72
N GLY A 481 23.35 24.73 -23.41
CA GLY A 481 24.61 24.80 -22.66
C GLY A 481 24.91 23.49 -21.92
N ASP A 482 26.07 23.44 -21.29
CA ASP A 482 26.37 22.40 -20.30
C ASP A 482 25.55 22.61 -19.03
N PHE A 483 25.31 21.54 -18.27
CA PHE A 483 24.57 21.64 -17.02
C PHE A 483 25.41 22.36 -15.94
N PRO A 484 24.84 23.33 -15.20
CA PRO A 484 25.55 24.01 -14.13
C PRO A 484 25.64 23.12 -12.88
N GLY A 485 26.87 22.74 -12.50
CA GLY A 485 27.17 22.05 -11.25
C GLY A 485 27.81 20.66 -11.42
N PRO A 486 28.51 20.16 -10.39
CA PRO A 486 29.06 18.80 -10.38
C PRO A 486 28.02 17.76 -9.93
N GLY A 487 28.05 16.54 -10.48
CA GLY A 487 27.34 15.38 -9.92
C GLY A 487 26.66 14.47 -10.95
N VAL A 488 26.30 13.25 -10.53
CA VAL A 488 25.57 12.29 -11.41
C VAL A 488 24.04 12.45 -11.38
N GLU A 489 23.51 13.33 -10.51
CA GLU A 489 22.07 13.67 -10.43
C GLU A 489 21.53 14.11 -11.79
N HIS A 490 22.36 14.79 -12.57
CA HIS A 490 22.00 15.30 -13.89
C HIS A 490 21.62 14.18 -14.86
N HIS A 491 22.33 13.05 -14.85
CA HIS A 491 22.00 11.93 -15.74
C HIS A 491 20.64 11.29 -15.42
N MET A 492 20.20 11.33 -14.16
CA MET A 492 18.85 10.87 -13.79
C MET A 492 17.78 11.86 -14.19
N THR A 493 18.01 13.15 -13.95
CA THR A 493 17.01 14.18 -14.27
C THR A 493 16.81 14.41 -15.77
N PHE A 494 17.68 13.89 -16.64
CA PHE A 494 17.50 13.96 -18.09
C PHE A 494 16.75 12.74 -18.68
N ASN A 495 16.59 11.64 -17.92
CA ASN A 495 15.75 10.52 -18.35
C ASN A 495 15.06 9.85 -17.16
N PRO A 496 14.14 10.56 -16.47
CA PRO A 496 13.53 10.06 -15.25
C PRO A 496 12.57 8.89 -15.53
N MET A 497 12.03 8.76 -16.74
CA MET A 497 11.10 7.68 -17.09
C MET A 497 11.79 6.31 -17.23
N LYS A 498 13.09 6.29 -17.53
CA LYS A 498 13.88 5.07 -17.75
C LYS A 498 13.75 4.06 -16.61
N ASP A 499 13.78 4.57 -15.38
CA ASP A 499 13.68 3.78 -14.15
C ASP A 499 12.37 2.97 -14.05
N PHE A 500 11.28 3.39 -14.70
CA PHE A 500 9.97 2.74 -14.57
C PHE A 500 9.71 1.70 -15.65
N VAL A 501 10.47 1.72 -16.74
CA VAL A 501 10.18 0.94 -17.96
C VAL A 501 11.28 -0.06 -18.32
N GLU A 502 12.51 0.11 -17.82
CA GLU A 502 13.60 -0.86 -18.00
C GLU A 502 13.76 -1.79 -16.78
N HIS A 503 13.67 -3.11 -17.00
CA HIS A 503 13.75 -4.16 -15.97
C HIS A 503 15.18 -4.47 -15.48
N HIS A 504 16.12 -3.52 -15.53
CA HIS A 504 17.50 -3.83 -15.22
C HIS A 504 17.73 -4.06 -13.71
N GLN A 505 18.23 -5.25 -13.39
CA GLN A 505 18.77 -5.62 -12.09
C GLN A 505 19.88 -4.64 -11.69
N GLY A 506 19.64 -3.84 -10.64
CA GLY A 506 20.65 -2.96 -10.04
C GLY A 506 20.88 -1.69 -10.85
N ASN A 507 20.11 -0.65 -10.55
CA ASN A 507 20.32 0.67 -11.13
C ASN A 507 21.64 1.27 -10.57
N ASP A 508 22.78 1.04 -11.24
CA ASP A 508 24.12 1.54 -10.86
C ASP A 508 24.12 3.05 -10.53
N ARG A 509 23.20 3.80 -11.14
CA ARG A 509 23.06 5.24 -10.95
C ARG A 509 22.54 5.61 -9.56
N THR A 510 21.48 4.97 -9.06
CA THR A 510 20.91 5.28 -7.74
C THR A 510 21.86 4.86 -6.63
N HIS A 511 22.61 3.77 -6.84
CA HIS A 511 23.68 3.36 -5.96
C HIS A 511 24.81 4.40 -5.90
N GLN A 512 25.21 4.97 -7.05
CA GLN A 512 26.21 6.02 -7.09
C GLN A 512 25.73 7.30 -6.38
N LEU A 513 24.50 7.75 -6.63
CA LEU A 513 23.95 8.91 -5.93
C LEU A 513 23.88 8.71 -4.43
N PHE A 514 23.41 7.54 -3.99
CA PHE A 514 23.36 7.25 -2.58
C PHE A 514 24.75 7.19 -1.94
N LYS A 515 25.75 6.71 -2.67
CA LYS A 515 27.16 6.76 -2.24
C LYS A 515 27.66 8.20 -2.10
N GLU A 516 27.37 9.08 -3.06
CA GLU A 516 27.72 10.50 -2.99
C GLU A 516 26.99 11.21 -1.85
N TYR A 517 25.70 10.94 -1.68
CA TYR A 517 24.88 11.40 -0.55
C TYR A 517 25.49 10.98 0.79
N ARG A 518 25.85 9.69 0.95
CA ARG A 518 26.49 9.17 2.16
C ARG A 518 27.81 9.89 2.44
N GLN A 519 28.61 10.16 1.43
CA GLN A 519 29.87 10.90 1.58
C GLN A 519 29.63 12.36 1.99
N LYS A 520 28.70 13.04 1.33
CA LYS A 520 28.34 14.45 1.60
C LYS A 520 27.82 14.65 3.02
N HIS A 521 26.99 13.73 3.50
CA HIS A 521 26.32 13.81 4.81
C HIS A 521 26.98 12.95 5.89
N GLY A 522 28.14 12.35 5.63
CA GLY A 522 28.87 11.53 6.61
C GLY A 522 28.12 10.28 7.09
N ARG A 523 27.23 9.70 6.27
CA ARG A 523 26.40 8.54 6.63
C ARG A 523 27.18 7.23 6.50
N THR A 524 27.10 6.37 7.54
CA THR A 524 27.79 5.08 7.57
C THR A 524 26.79 3.94 7.72
N TYR A 525 26.58 3.19 6.63
CA TYR A 525 25.78 1.97 6.60
C TYR A 525 26.66 0.86 6.03
N GLN A 526 26.66 -0.32 6.65
CA GLN A 526 27.47 -1.45 6.15
C GLN A 526 26.91 -1.94 4.81
N ASP A 527 27.73 -1.92 3.75
CA ASP A 527 27.29 -2.37 2.42
C ASP A 527 26.81 -3.83 2.47
N GLY A 528 25.67 -4.10 1.80
CA GLY A 528 25.01 -5.42 1.84
C GLY A 528 24.23 -5.72 3.13
N SER A 529 24.25 -4.83 4.13
CA SER A 529 23.38 -4.95 5.31
C SER A 529 21.93 -4.62 4.97
N ARG A 530 21.01 -5.08 5.84
CA ARG A 530 19.59 -4.73 5.76
C ARG A 530 19.36 -3.22 5.87
N GLU A 531 20.09 -2.55 6.76
CA GLU A 531 19.98 -1.10 6.96
C GLU A 531 20.45 -0.33 5.71
N HIS A 532 21.56 -0.72 5.10
CA HIS A 532 22.02 -0.10 3.86
C HIS A 532 20.95 -0.19 2.76
N ALA A 533 20.37 -1.38 2.57
CA ALA A 533 19.30 -1.57 1.59
C ALA A 533 18.07 -0.70 1.90
N GLN A 534 17.68 -0.61 3.18
CA GLN A 534 16.58 0.23 3.64
C GLN A 534 16.84 1.73 3.44
N ARG A 535 18.03 2.22 3.78
CA ARG A 535 18.37 3.65 3.63
C ARG A 535 18.49 4.05 2.17
N HIS A 536 19.12 3.19 1.35
CA HIS A 536 19.21 3.39 -0.10
C HIS A 536 17.83 3.49 -0.75
N SER A 537 16.90 2.67 -0.24
CA SER A 537 15.52 2.65 -0.67
C SER A 537 14.77 3.93 -0.39
N VAL A 538 14.74 4.31 0.87
CA VAL A 538 14.09 5.54 1.34
C VAL A 538 14.65 6.75 0.59
N PHE A 539 15.98 6.80 0.45
CA PHE A 539 16.67 7.83 -0.34
C PHE A 539 16.20 7.88 -1.80
N THR A 540 16.07 6.73 -2.45
CA THR A 540 15.62 6.66 -3.85
C THR A 540 14.19 7.17 -3.99
N THR A 541 13.29 6.75 -3.10
CA THR A 541 11.89 7.21 -3.07
C THR A 541 11.80 8.73 -2.87
N ASN A 542 12.51 9.25 -1.87
CA ASN A 542 12.50 10.68 -1.55
C ASN A 542 13.12 11.52 -2.69
N SER A 543 14.20 11.03 -3.30
CA SER A 543 14.82 11.69 -4.48
C SER A 543 13.87 11.78 -5.67
N ARG A 544 13.05 10.74 -5.90
CA ARG A 544 12.03 10.74 -6.97
C ARG A 544 10.94 11.78 -6.71
N LEU A 545 10.44 11.87 -5.48
CA LEU A 545 9.47 12.90 -5.08
C LEU A 545 10.04 14.30 -5.33
N ILE A 546 11.27 14.56 -4.87
CA ILE A 546 11.99 15.82 -5.08
C ILE A 546 12.03 16.17 -6.57
N HIS A 547 12.49 15.23 -7.39
CA HIS A 547 12.61 15.47 -8.83
C HIS A 547 11.25 15.66 -9.51
N SER A 548 10.20 14.95 -9.11
CA SER A 548 8.85 15.11 -9.67
C SER A 548 8.24 16.47 -9.32
N LYS A 549 8.29 16.87 -8.05
CA LYS A 549 7.77 18.18 -7.62
C LYS A 549 8.51 19.35 -8.29
N ASN A 550 9.82 19.23 -8.50
CA ASN A 550 10.58 20.22 -9.24
C ASN A 550 10.21 20.30 -10.74
N ARG A 551 9.72 19.20 -11.36
CA ARG A 551 9.21 19.22 -12.74
C ARG A 551 7.86 19.90 -12.86
N ALA A 552 7.07 19.91 -11.79
CA ALA A 552 5.76 20.57 -11.76
C ALA A 552 5.84 22.12 -11.77
N ASN A 553 7.06 22.69 -11.74
CA ASN A 553 7.30 24.14 -11.83
C ASN A 553 6.46 24.95 -10.83
N LEU A 554 6.47 24.52 -9.57
CA LEU A 554 5.77 25.17 -8.46
C LEU A 554 6.48 26.49 -8.06
N GLY A 555 5.83 27.30 -7.23
CA GLY A 555 6.41 28.54 -6.67
C GLY A 555 7.63 28.33 -5.77
N TYR A 556 7.97 27.07 -5.49
CA TYR A 556 9.10 26.62 -4.69
C TYR A 556 9.82 25.44 -5.33
N THR A 557 11.01 25.15 -4.83
CA THR A 557 11.85 24.03 -5.23
C THR A 557 12.21 23.15 -4.04
N LEU A 558 12.41 21.86 -4.31
CA LEU A 558 12.87 20.86 -3.38
C LEU A 558 14.32 20.48 -3.68
N ALA A 559 15.06 20.00 -2.68
CA ALA A 559 16.42 19.49 -2.84
C ALA A 559 16.69 18.27 -1.97
N ILE A 560 17.62 17.43 -2.43
CA ILE A 560 18.17 16.34 -1.62
C ILE A 560 18.97 16.97 -0.48
N ASN A 561 18.41 16.90 0.73
CA ASN A 561 19.01 17.41 1.95
C ASN A 561 19.37 16.23 2.89
N HIS A 562 19.87 16.54 4.09
CA HIS A 562 20.29 15.53 5.06
C HIS A 562 19.16 14.59 5.52
N LEU A 563 17.88 14.93 5.29
CA LEU A 563 16.71 14.11 5.63
C LEU A 563 16.31 13.12 4.53
N ALA A 564 16.99 13.13 3.37
CA ALA A 564 16.60 12.31 2.22
C ALA A 564 16.58 10.80 2.49
N ASP A 565 17.34 10.28 3.45
CA ASP A 565 17.35 8.86 3.83
C ASP A 565 16.47 8.52 5.05
N HIS A 566 15.63 9.45 5.51
CA HIS A 566 14.70 9.26 6.63
C HIS A 566 13.33 8.73 6.17
N THR A 567 12.77 7.80 6.94
CA THR A 567 11.41 7.27 6.75
C THR A 567 10.36 8.29 7.17
N ASP A 568 9.11 8.07 6.78
CA ASP A 568 8.01 8.95 7.17
C ASP A 568 7.81 9.00 8.70
N ASP A 569 8.04 7.88 9.41
CA ASP A 569 7.99 7.83 10.87
C ASP A 569 9.14 8.62 11.52
N GLU A 570 10.34 8.54 10.95
CA GLU A 570 11.49 9.32 11.44
C GLU A 570 11.30 10.82 11.22
N LEU A 571 10.72 11.22 10.08
CA LEU A 571 10.34 12.61 9.80
C LEU A 571 9.24 13.09 10.75
N LYS A 572 8.24 12.24 11.02
CA LYS A 572 7.15 12.54 11.96
C LYS A 572 7.67 12.79 13.38
N MET A 573 8.66 12.02 13.83
CA MET A 573 9.26 12.20 15.17
C MET A 573 9.93 13.57 15.36
N MET A 574 10.33 14.24 14.28
CA MET A 574 10.89 15.59 14.33
C MET A 574 9.82 16.70 14.44
N ARG A 575 8.53 16.36 14.29
CA ARG A 575 7.39 17.28 14.36
C ARG A 575 6.63 17.04 15.65
N GLY A 576 7.15 17.60 16.73
CA GLY A 576 6.66 17.35 18.08
C GLY A 576 5.82 18.49 18.67
N ARG A 577 5.28 19.41 17.86
CA ARG A 577 4.28 20.32 18.39
C ARG A 577 3.01 19.52 18.65
N THR A 578 2.43 19.68 19.83
CA THR A 578 1.17 19.03 20.21
C THR A 578 0.06 20.07 20.30
N TYR A 579 -1.19 19.62 20.27
CA TYR A 579 -2.35 20.48 20.53
C TYR A 579 -3.11 19.95 21.75
N SER A 580 -3.25 20.79 22.76
CA SER A 580 -4.09 20.55 23.93
C SER A 580 -5.39 21.36 23.84
N PRO A 581 -6.56 20.78 24.16
CA PRO A 581 -7.80 21.53 24.30
C PRO A 581 -7.87 22.35 25.61
N GLU A 582 -6.83 22.30 26.44
CA GLU A 582 -6.76 23.03 27.70
C GLU A 582 -6.69 24.55 27.46
N PRO A 583 -7.28 25.39 28.33
CA PRO A 583 -7.24 26.83 28.16
C PRO A 583 -5.81 27.35 28.17
N ASN A 584 -5.39 27.93 27.05
CA ASN A 584 -4.16 28.70 26.98
C ASN A 584 -4.37 30.04 27.73
N ASN A 585 -3.56 30.30 28.77
CA ASN A 585 -3.64 31.49 29.64
C ASN A 585 -3.04 32.77 29.03
N GLY A 586 -2.76 32.79 27.72
CA GLY A 586 -2.27 33.96 27.01
C GLY A 586 -3.25 35.12 27.04
N LEU A 587 -2.72 36.34 27.11
CA LEU A 587 -3.52 37.55 27.01
C LEU A 587 -4.15 37.66 25.62
N PRO A 588 -5.36 38.24 25.49
CA PRO A 588 -5.96 38.49 24.19
C PRO A 588 -5.15 39.52 23.40
N PHE A 589 -5.14 39.38 22.07
CA PHE A 589 -4.58 40.37 21.17
C PHE A 589 -5.48 41.61 21.09
N ASP A 590 -4.93 42.79 21.38
CA ASP A 590 -5.62 44.06 21.24
C ASP A 590 -5.37 44.65 19.84
N GLU A 591 -6.32 44.44 18.94
CA GLU A 591 -6.22 44.93 17.56
C GLU A 591 -6.23 46.46 17.47
N GLU A 592 -6.92 47.15 18.38
CA GLU A 592 -7.01 48.62 18.38
C GLU A 592 -5.70 49.25 18.82
N GLU A 593 -5.06 48.71 19.86
CA GLU A 593 -3.73 49.14 20.31
C GLU A 593 -2.67 48.93 19.21
N MET A 594 -2.78 47.82 18.46
CA MET A 594 -1.81 47.42 17.43
C MET A 594 -2.02 48.10 16.08
N ALA A 595 -3.22 48.64 15.80
CA ALA A 595 -3.58 49.28 14.52
C ALA A 595 -3.00 50.69 14.31
N VAL A 596 -2.38 51.30 15.33
CA VAL A 596 -1.90 52.70 15.29
C VAL A 596 -0.56 52.86 14.54
N THR A 597 0.09 51.78 14.14
CA THR A 597 1.42 51.80 13.49
C THR A 597 1.34 51.56 11.98
N ASP A 598 2.08 52.38 11.21
CA ASP A 598 2.34 52.16 9.79
C ASP A 598 3.20 50.88 9.62
N VAL A 599 2.56 49.77 9.27
CA VAL A 599 3.18 48.45 9.17
C VAL A 599 4.00 48.38 7.87
N PRO A 600 5.33 48.20 7.91
CA PRO A 600 6.15 48.11 6.70
C PRO A 600 5.70 46.99 5.76
N ASP A 601 5.80 47.20 4.45
CA ASP A 601 5.45 46.16 3.45
C ASP A 601 6.30 44.89 3.58
N ASN A 602 7.55 45.03 4.05
CA ASN A 602 8.49 43.92 4.22
C ASN A 602 9.24 44.07 5.55
N ILE A 603 9.36 42.97 6.29
CA ILE A 603 10.14 42.89 7.53
C ILE A 603 11.00 41.65 7.51
N ASN A 604 12.23 41.78 7.99
CA ASN A 604 13.13 40.67 8.27
C ASN A 604 13.90 40.96 9.56
N TRP A 605 13.50 40.32 10.65
CA TRP A 605 14.12 40.48 11.96
C TRP A 605 15.50 39.84 12.07
N ALA A 606 15.82 38.87 11.23
CA ALA A 606 17.16 38.27 11.20
C ALA A 606 18.22 39.29 10.77
N ILE A 607 17.92 40.10 9.74
CA ILE A 607 18.82 41.18 9.30
C ILE A 607 18.84 42.33 10.31
N ARG A 608 17.76 42.55 11.07
CA ARG A 608 17.67 43.57 12.12
C ARG A 608 18.29 43.14 13.45
N GLY A 609 18.86 41.93 13.54
CA GLY A 609 19.61 41.45 14.70
C GLY A 609 18.78 40.86 15.84
N ALA A 610 17.47 40.65 15.64
CA ALA A 610 16.57 40.11 16.67
C ALA A 610 16.41 38.58 16.61
N VAL A 611 17.26 37.88 15.85
CA VAL A 611 17.16 36.43 15.63
C VAL A 611 18.54 35.79 15.78
N THR A 612 18.65 34.75 16.59
CA THR A 612 19.89 33.97 16.74
C THR A 612 20.17 33.12 15.49
N PRO A 613 21.40 32.61 15.31
CA PRO A 613 21.70 31.66 14.24
C PRO A 613 20.72 30.46 14.22
N VAL A 614 20.53 29.87 13.05
CA VAL A 614 19.75 28.63 12.89
C VAL A 614 20.39 27.51 13.71
N LYS A 615 19.54 26.75 14.40
CA LYS A 615 19.92 25.63 15.26
C LYS A 615 19.43 24.31 14.65
N ASP A 616 19.70 23.20 15.34
CA ASP A 616 19.34 21.85 14.90
C ASP A 616 18.75 21.06 16.06
N GLN A 617 17.47 20.70 15.96
CA GLN A 617 16.77 19.88 16.96
C GLN A 617 17.11 18.39 16.86
N ALA A 618 17.79 17.97 15.78
CA ALA A 618 18.08 16.58 15.42
C ALA A 618 16.79 15.73 15.29
N VAL A 619 16.83 14.46 15.71
CA VAL A 619 15.70 13.52 15.61
C VAL A 619 14.67 13.65 16.74
N CYS A 620 14.76 14.71 17.54
CA CYS A 620 13.93 14.95 18.71
C CYS A 620 12.77 15.90 18.37
N GLY A 621 11.54 15.57 18.80
CA GLY A 621 10.33 16.37 18.61
C GLY A 621 10.25 17.61 19.52
N SER A 622 11.35 18.33 19.70
CA SER A 622 11.50 19.45 20.62
C SER A 622 11.32 20.82 19.97
N CYS A 623 10.79 20.89 18.75
CA CYS A 623 10.55 22.14 18.00
C CYS A 623 9.84 23.22 18.82
N TRP A 624 8.89 22.84 19.68
CA TRP A 624 8.17 23.74 20.59
C TRP A 624 9.11 24.50 21.53
N SER A 625 10.21 23.88 21.95
CA SER A 625 11.22 24.51 22.81
C SER A 625 12.06 25.53 22.04
N PHE A 626 12.30 25.31 20.74
CA PHE A 626 12.95 26.26 19.85
C PHE A 626 12.04 27.45 19.60
N GLY A 627 10.79 27.23 19.16
CA GLY A 627 9.80 28.29 18.96
C GLY A 627 9.65 29.18 20.18
N ALA A 628 9.48 28.58 21.37
CA ALA A 628 9.35 29.32 22.62
C ALA A 628 10.62 30.11 22.99
N ALA A 629 11.78 29.45 23.01
CA ALA A 629 13.02 30.11 23.40
C ALA A 629 13.36 31.25 22.45
N GLU A 630 13.20 31.06 21.15
CA GLU A 630 13.58 32.07 20.14
C GLU A 630 12.61 33.26 20.09
N ALA A 631 11.33 33.06 20.41
CA ALA A 631 10.39 34.18 20.63
C ALA A 631 10.82 35.02 21.85
N ILE A 632 11.30 34.39 22.92
CA ILE A 632 11.87 35.09 24.08
C ILE A 632 13.16 35.81 23.70
N GLU A 633 14.07 35.17 22.94
CA GLU A 633 15.31 35.79 22.45
C GLU A 633 15.02 37.08 21.68
N GLY A 634 14.05 37.04 20.75
CA GLY A 634 13.63 38.18 19.94
C GLY A 634 13.02 39.30 20.78
N ALA A 635 12.02 39.00 21.61
CA ALA A 635 11.39 40.00 22.47
C ALA A 635 12.39 40.63 23.46
N TRP A 636 13.31 39.83 24.01
CA TRP A 636 14.37 40.31 24.89
C TRP A 636 15.32 41.26 24.18
N PHE A 637 15.70 40.96 22.93
CA PHE A 637 16.51 41.85 22.10
C PHE A 637 15.79 43.18 21.83
N LEU A 638 14.51 43.16 21.45
CA LEU A 638 13.75 44.40 21.22
C LEU A 638 13.66 45.26 22.49
N LYS A 639 13.56 44.64 23.66
CA LYS A 639 13.47 45.35 24.94
C LYS A 639 14.80 45.90 25.45
N THR A 640 15.88 45.14 25.29
CA THR A 640 17.16 45.41 25.97
C THR A 640 18.30 45.82 25.02
N GLY A 641 18.14 45.58 23.71
CA GLY A 641 19.20 45.68 22.72
C GLY A 641 20.23 44.54 22.77
N MET A 642 20.02 43.52 23.62
CA MET A 642 20.94 42.40 23.77
C MET A 642 20.31 41.09 23.28
N LEU A 643 20.91 40.47 22.27
CA LEU A 643 20.50 39.17 21.77
C LEU A 643 21.22 38.09 22.58
N VAL A 644 20.48 37.36 23.41
CA VAL A 644 21.03 36.37 24.34
C VAL A 644 20.56 34.98 23.91
N PRO A 645 21.45 34.08 23.46
CA PRO A 645 21.04 32.71 23.14
C PRO A 645 20.53 31.95 24.38
N LEU A 646 19.30 31.46 24.32
CA LEU A 646 18.59 30.77 25.40
C LEU A 646 18.60 29.25 25.21
N SER A 647 18.55 28.53 26.32
CA SER A 647 18.65 27.07 26.35
C SER A 647 17.32 26.38 26.06
N GLN A 648 17.21 25.74 24.90
CA GLN A 648 16.10 24.84 24.56
C GLN A 648 16.07 23.63 25.51
N GLN A 649 17.26 23.10 25.86
CA GLN A 649 17.40 21.98 26.78
C GLN A 649 16.83 22.31 28.17
N ASN A 650 16.92 23.57 28.62
CA ASN A 650 16.29 24.00 29.87
C ASN A 650 14.77 23.80 29.84
N LEU A 651 14.12 24.19 28.75
CA LEU A 651 12.67 24.03 28.61
C LEU A 651 12.31 22.54 28.54
N MET A 652 13.05 21.75 27.75
CA MET A 652 12.83 20.31 27.63
C MET A 652 12.96 19.59 28.98
N ASP A 653 14.02 19.87 29.74
CA ASP A 653 14.31 19.13 30.97
C ASP A 653 13.39 19.53 32.13
N CYS A 654 12.94 20.79 32.18
CA CYS A 654 12.32 21.36 33.37
C CYS A 654 10.81 21.61 33.27
N SER A 655 10.22 21.66 32.07
CA SER A 655 8.80 22.02 31.89
C SER A 655 7.82 20.84 31.90
N TRP A 656 8.27 19.63 32.25
CA TRP A 656 7.43 18.43 32.35
C TRP A 656 6.17 18.62 33.20
N GLY A 657 6.30 19.30 34.35
CA GLY A 657 5.18 19.58 35.24
C GLY A 657 4.13 20.56 34.69
N PHE A 658 4.34 21.12 33.50
CA PHE A 658 3.44 22.04 32.82
C PHE A 658 2.78 21.40 31.59
N GLY A 659 3.05 20.12 31.30
CA GLY A 659 2.42 19.36 30.22
C GLY A 659 3.30 19.13 28.98
N ASN A 660 4.52 19.67 28.95
CA ASN A 660 5.49 19.38 27.89
C ASN A 660 6.22 18.05 28.13
N ASN A 661 6.63 17.36 27.07
CA ASN A 661 7.22 16.02 27.13
C ASN A 661 8.55 15.94 26.36
N ALA A 662 9.36 17.00 26.43
CA ALA A 662 10.68 17.05 25.81
C ALA A 662 10.68 16.60 24.32
N CYS A 663 11.30 15.46 23.99
CA CYS A 663 11.34 14.94 22.62
C CYS A 663 10.03 14.33 22.12
N ASP A 664 9.10 13.97 23.01
CA ASP A 664 7.76 13.46 22.67
C ASP A 664 6.75 14.60 22.44
N GLY A 665 7.22 15.84 22.50
CA GLY A 665 6.47 17.00 22.07
C GLY A 665 5.95 17.90 23.18
N GLY A 666 5.36 19.02 22.77
CA GLY A 666 4.90 20.05 23.70
C GLY A 666 4.33 21.28 23.00
N GLU A 667 4.06 22.30 23.81
CA GLU A 667 3.44 23.57 23.40
C GLU A 667 4.24 24.76 23.96
N GLU A 668 4.39 25.79 23.15
CA GLU A 668 5.17 26.98 23.45
C GLU A 668 4.63 27.72 24.68
N PHE A 669 3.30 27.82 24.80
CA PHE A 669 2.67 28.52 25.93
C PHE A 669 2.97 27.87 27.28
N ARG A 670 3.03 26.54 27.34
CA ARG A 670 3.40 25.79 28.56
C ARG A 670 4.85 26.07 28.96
N ALA A 671 5.71 26.26 27.97
CA ALA A 671 7.09 26.69 28.20
C ALA A 671 7.12 28.12 28.79
N TYR A 672 6.32 29.04 28.25
CA TYR A 672 6.20 30.41 28.79
C TYR A 672 5.72 30.42 30.24
N GLU A 673 4.69 29.63 30.57
CA GLU A 673 4.19 29.49 31.94
C GLU A 673 5.28 28.98 32.90
N TRP A 674 6.09 28.01 32.45
CA TRP A 674 7.23 27.54 33.22
C TRP A 674 8.25 28.65 33.48
N VAL A 675 8.63 29.40 32.44
CA VAL A 675 9.59 30.51 32.53
C VAL A 675 9.08 31.60 33.48
N MET A 676 7.81 31.98 33.38
CA MET A 676 7.18 32.97 34.26
C MET A 676 7.20 32.51 35.72
N LYS A 677 6.84 31.26 36.00
CA LYS A 677 6.79 30.72 37.37
C LYS A 677 8.18 30.62 38.01
N HIS A 678 9.21 30.31 37.23
CA HIS A 678 10.57 30.06 37.74
C HIS A 678 11.49 31.29 37.66
N GLY A 679 10.96 32.43 37.22
CA GLY A 679 11.69 33.70 37.20
C GLY A 679 12.73 33.79 36.09
N GLY A 680 12.54 33.06 34.98
CA GLY A 680 13.37 33.16 33.79
C GLY A 680 13.82 31.83 33.20
N ILE A 681 14.57 31.94 32.11
CA ILE A 681 15.15 30.85 31.34
C ILE A 681 16.66 31.01 31.29
N ALA A 682 17.41 29.90 31.42
CA ALA A 682 18.86 29.93 31.40
C ALA A 682 19.42 30.23 30.00
N THR A 683 20.58 30.88 29.95
CA THR A 683 21.35 30.99 28.70
C THR A 683 21.81 29.60 28.22
N ALA A 684 21.92 29.42 26.90
CA ALA A 684 22.46 28.19 26.33
C ALA A 684 23.87 27.87 26.85
N ALA A 685 24.71 28.89 27.04
CA ALA A 685 26.07 28.71 27.54
C ALA A 685 26.14 28.19 28.98
N GLN A 686 25.22 28.60 29.85
CA GLN A 686 25.23 28.24 31.27
C GLN A 686 24.46 26.95 31.57
N TYR A 687 23.39 26.65 30.84
CA TYR A 687 22.68 25.38 30.98
C TYR A 687 23.48 24.21 30.41
N GLY A 688 24.25 24.47 29.34
CA GLY A 688 25.01 23.45 28.64
C GLY A 688 24.46 23.20 27.22
N PRO A 689 25.18 22.35 26.45
CA PRO A 689 24.83 22.10 25.06
C PRO A 689 23.46 21.43 24.94
N TYR A 690 22.75 21.75 23.87
CA TYR A 690 21.57 21.01 23.45
C TYR A 690 21.97 19.57 23.10
N SER A 691 21.28 18.59 23.69
CA SER A 691 21.62 17.17 23.56
C SER A 691 20.73 16.41 22.58
N GLY A 692 19.60 16.99 22.16
CA GLY A 692 18.62 16.29 21.32
C GLY A 692 18.00 15.07 21.99
N ALA A 693 17.98 15.06 23.32
CA ALA A 693 17.47 13.97 24.15
C ALA A 693 16.93 14.52 25.47
N ASP A 694 16.13 13.71 26.14
CA ASP A 694 15.59 14.04 27.46
C ASP A 694 16.70 14.07 28.50
N GLY A 695 16.79 15.17 29.23
CA GLY A 695 17.77 15.39 30.29
C GLY A 695 17.15 15.51 31.68
N LYS A 696 18.01 15.69 32.68
CA LYS A 696 17.57 15.98 34.05
C LYS A 696 17.53 17.49 34.25
N CYS A 697 16.42 18.01 34.77
CA CYS A 697 16.34 19.43 35.11
C CYS A 697 17.44 19.83 36.11
N HIS A 698 18.25 20.81 35.73
CA HIS A 698 19.32 21.37 36.55
C HIS A 698 19.38 22.90 36.42
N PHE A 699 18.21 23.53 36.31
CA PHE A 699 18.08 24.98 36.28
C PHE A 699 18.63 25.63 37.55
N ASP A 700 19.51 26.63 37.38
CA ASP A 700 20.00 27.49 38.45
C ASP A 700 19.55 28.94 38.18
N PRO A 701 18.79 29.58 39.09
CA PRO A 701 18.37 30.98 38.96
C PRO A 701 19.51 31.98 38.74
N LYS A 702 20.76 31.63 39.09
CA LYS A 702 21.94 32.47 38.82
C LYS A 702 22.32 32.55 37.34
N HIS A 703 21.79 31.64 36.51
CA HIS A 703 22.14 31.49 35.10
C HIS A 703 21.06 32.00 34.14
N VAL A 704 20.05 32.72 34.68
CA VAL A 704 18.96 33.32 33.91
C VAL A 704 19.51 34.30 32.86
N GLY A 705 19.12 34.08 31.60
CA GLY A 705 19.45 34.93 30.46
C GLY A 705 18.34 35.91 30.08
N ALA A 706 17.08 35.53 30.30
CA ALA A 706 15.91 36.34 29.99
C ALA A 706 14.75 36.01 30.94
N VAL A 707 13.89 37.00 31.16
CA VAL A 707 12.63 36.88 31.91
C VAL A 707 11.47 37.36 31.06
N ILE A 708 10.28 36.82 31.30
CA ILE A 708 9.04 37.27 30.66
C ILE A 708 7.98 37.54 31.74
N THR A 709 7.11 38.51 31.47
CA THR A 709 6.02 38.94 32.36
C THR A 709 4.66 38.44 31.91
N GLY A 710 4.55 37.97 30.67
CA GLY A 710 3.34 37.40 30.09
C GLY A 710 3.56 37.02 28.64
N TYR A 711 2.50 36.57 27.98
CA TYR A 711 2.49 36.30 26.54
C TYR A 711 1.08 36.55 26.00
N VAL A 712 0.99 36.79 24.69
CA VAL A 712 -0.23 37.21 24.00
C VAL A 712 -0.52 36.23 22.87
N ASN A 713 -1.77 35.80 22.78
CA ASN A 713 -2.26 34.98 21.69
C ASN A 713 -2.76 35.91 20.58
N VAL A 714 -2.06 35.93 19.45
CA VAL A 714 -2.46 36.70 18.26
C VAL A 714 -3.82 36.16 17.76
N THR A 715 -4.68 37.04 17.23
CA THR A 715 -5.98 36.63 16.70
C THR A 715 -5.82 35.50 15.69
N SER A 716 -6.39 34.33 15.98
CA SER A 716 -6.30 33.11 15.16
C SER A 716 -6.83 33.34 13.74
N GLU A 717 -6.16 32.73 12.77
CA GLU A 717 -6.45 32.80 11.32
C GLU A 717 -6.40 34.23 10.73
N ASN A 718 -5.94 35.22 11.51
CA ASN A 718 -5.87 36.61 11.09
C ASN A 718 -4.43 36.99 10.69
N GLY A 719 -4.13 36.86 9.39
CA GLY A 719 -2.83 37.26 8.85
C GLY A 719 -2.49 38.75 9.06
N THR A 720 -3.49 39.63 9.16
CA THR A 720 -3.25 41.04 9.48
C THR A 720 -2.79 41.21 10.93
N ALA A 721 -3.40 40.49 11.87
CA ALA A 721 -2.98 40.48 13.28
C ALA A 721 -1.54 39.96 13.43
N LEU A 722 -1.18 38.88 12.72
CA LEU A 722 0.19 38.37 12.71
C LEU A 722 1.19 39.37 12.09
N LYS A 723 0.84 40.07 11.01
CA LYS A 723 1.68 41.16 10.46
C LYS A 723 1.90 42.27 11.48
N MET A 724 0.84 42.72 12.16
CA MET A 724 0.95 43.75 13.20
C MET A 724 1.81 43.28 14.37
N ALA A 725 1.64 42.03 14.83
CA ALA A 725 2.47 41.44 15.88
C ALA A 725 3.95 41.41 15.46
N LEU A 726 4.25 40.95 14.25
CA LEU A 726 5.63 40.93 13.72
C LEU A 726 6.22 42.33 13.60
N ALA A 727 5.44 43.32 13.18
CA ALA A 727 5.91 44.69 13.02
C ALA A 727 6.21 45.39 14.34
N ASN A 728 5.36 45.19 15.35
CA ASN A 728 5.41 45.93 16.60
C ASN A 728 6.15 45.20 17.72
N MET A 729 6.08 43.87 17.74
CA MET A 729 6.53 43.06 18.88
C MET A 729 7.77 42.22 18.59
N GLY A 730 8.20 42.11 17.32
CA GLY A 730 9.37 41.32 16.93
C GLY A 730 9.00 39.93 16.41
N PRO A 731 9.94 38.97 16.41
CA PRO A 731 9.66 37.58 16.05
C PRO A 731 8.54 36.94 16.88
N VAL A 732 7.71 36.11 16.24
CA VAL A 732 6.50 35.49 16.82
C VAL A 732 6.61 33.97 16.68
N ALA A 733 6.35 33.22 17.75
CA ALA A 733 6.26 31.76 17.68
C ALA A 733 4.95 31.37 16.98
N VAL A 734 5.03 30.43 16.03
CA VAL A 734 3.88 29.97 15.26
C VAL A 734 3.88 28.45 15.13
N GLY A 735 2.71 27.83 15.23
CA GLY A 735 2.49 26.45 14.80
C GLY A 735 2.29 26.37 13.29
N ILE A 736 2.81 25.32 12.67
CA ILE A 736 2.55 24.98 11.26
C ILE A 736 2.27 23.48 11.09
N ASP A 737 1.55 23.14 10.03
CA ASP A 737 1.50 21.79 9.49
C ASP A 737 2.75 21.52 8.63
N ALA A 738 3.67 20.70 9.15
CA ALA A 738 4.83 20.21 8.42
C ALA A 738 4.68 18.72 8.04
N ALA A 739 3.47 18.16 8.12
CA ALA A 739 3.14 16.78 7.79
C ALA A 739 3.43 16.43 6.34
N VAL A 740 3.16 17.40 5.45
CA VAL A 740 3.31 17.24 4.00
C VAL A 740 4.78 17.01 3.63
N LYS A 741 5.03 15.94 2.89
CA LYS A 741 6.39 15.46 2.59
C LYS A 741 7.23 16.44 1.76
N SER A 742 6.61 17.29 0.95
CA SER A 742 7.28 18.37 0.22
C SER A 742 7.98 19.36 1.16
N PHE A 743 7.41 19.64 2.34
CA PHE A 743 8.04 20.51 3.34
C PHE A 743 9.39 19.98 3.82
N SER A 744 9.49 18.65 4.05
CA SER A 744 10.73 18.01 4.52
C SER A 744 11.92 18.22 3.58
N PHE A 745 11.66 18.44 2.29
CA PHE A 745 12.69 18.63 1.26
C PHE A 745 12.73 20.03 0.68
N TYR A 746 12.02 20.99 1.29
CA TYR A 746 12.02 22.39 0.84
C TYR A 746 13.44 22.93 0.72
N ALA A 747 13.69 23.71 -0.33
CA ALA A 747 14.99 24.32 -0.61
C ALA A 747 14.91 25.84 -0.84
N ASN A 748 14.00 26.32 -1.69
CA ASN A 748 13.87 27.75 -1.98
C ASN A 748 12.50 28.10 -2.60
N GLY A 749 12.16 29.38 -2.67
CA GLY A 749 10.92 29.93 -3.25
C GLY A 749 9.77 30.03 -2.25
N VAL A 750 8.61 30.52 -2.70
CA VAL A 750 7.42 30.66 -1.84
C VAL A 750 6.68 29.32 -1.80
N TYR A 751 6.78 28.65 -0.65
CA TYR A 751 6.14 27.37 -0.38
C TYR A 751 4.62 27.54 -0.32
N TYR A 752 3.92 26.76 -1.13
CA TYR A 752 2.48 26.62 -1.10
C TYR A 752 2.13 25.18 -1.43
N ASP A 753 1.56 24.45 -0.48
CA ASP A 753 1.03 23.11 -0.74
C ASP A 753 -0.44 23.04 -0.34
N LYS A 754 -1.29 22.64 -1.29
CA LYS A 754 -2.75 22.58 -1.09
C LYS A 754 -3.16 21.53 -0.06
N ASP A 755 -2.29 20.57 0.20
CA ASP A 755 -2.54 19.44 1.09
C ASP A 755 -2.12 19.78 2.55
N CYS A 756 -1.58 20.97 2.80
CA CYS A 756 -1.36 21.48 4.16
C CYS A 756 -2.70 21.75 4.85
N GLY A 757 -2.84 21.22 6.07
CA GLY A 757 -3.86 21.61 7.04
C GLY A 757 -3.63 23.03 7.57
N ASN A 758 -4.65 23.58 8.21
CA ASN A 758 -4.58 24.92 8.81
C ASN A 758 -5.37 25.04 10.13
N LYS A 759 -5.91 23.93 10.64
CA LYS A 759 -6.60 23.89 11.93
C LYS A 759 -5.61 23.66 13.07
N PRO A 760 -5.94 24.05 14.32
CA PRO A 760 -5.06 23.86 15.47
C PRO A 760 -4.56 22.42 15.66
N GLU A 761 -5.40 21.42 15.38
CA GLU A 761 -5.06 19.99 15.47
C GLU A 761 -4.15 19.49 14.35
N ASP A 762 -4.04 20.21 13.23
CA ASP A 762 -3.17 19.86 12.11
C ASP A 762 -1.72 20.35 12.33
N LEU A 763 -1.49 21.29 13.25
CA LEU A 763 -0.19 21.95 13.43
C LEU A 763 0.77 21.08 14.26
N ASP A 764 1.58 20.28 13.57
CA ASP A 764 2.50 19.32 14.19
C ASP A 764 3.93 19.86 14.39
N HIS A 765 4.24 21.06 13.92
CA HIS A 765 5.58 21.64 14.04
C HIS A 765 5.56 23.10 14.53
N ALA A 766 6.51 23.44 15.39
CA ALA A 766 6.62 24.75 16.03
C ALA A 766 7.85 25.48 15.50
N VAL A 767 7.66 26.70 15.01
CA VAL A 767 8.68 27.49 14.31
C VAL A 767 8.59 28.96 14.70
N LEU A 768 9.51 29.77 14.20
CA LEU A 768 9.55 31.20 14.49
C LEU A 768 9.27 32.00 13.22
N ALA A 769 8.16 32.75 13.19
CA ALA A 769 7.95 33.79 12.20
C ALA A 769 8.87 34.98 12.52
N VAL A 770 9.77 35.30 11.59
CA VAL A 770 10.76 36.38 11.76
C VAL A 770 10.53 37.55 10.80
N GLY A 771 9.46 37.48 10.01
CA GLY A 771 9.15 38.52 9.05
C GLY A 771 8.12 38.11 8.02
N TYR A 772 7.95 38.97 7.04
CA TYR A 772 7.06 38.77 5.90
C TYR A 772 7.50 39.69 4.77
N GLY A 773 7.00 39.41 3.57
CA GLY A 773 7.21 40.28 2.42
C GLY A 773 6.44 39.81 1.21
N SER A 774 6.76 40.42 0.07
CA SER A 774 6.21 40.05 -1.23
C SER A 774 7.34 39.89 -2.24
N MET A 775 7.29 38.84 -3.07
CA MET A 775 8.25 38.66 -4.16
C MET A 775 7.54 38.23 -5.45
N PRO A 776 8.02 38.65 -6.63
CA PRO A 776 7.43 38.22 -7.89
C PRO A 776 7.70 36.73 -8.12
N ASP A 777 6.67 36.03 -8.55
CA ASP A 777 6.78 34.66 -8.99
C ASP A 777 7.32 34.55 -10.41
N SER A 778 7.29 33.31 -10.89
CA SER A 778 7.69 32.96 -12.23
C SER A 778 7.09 33.85 -13.32
N ASN A 779 5.82 34.20 -13.20
CA ASN A 779 5.07 34.94 -14.18
C ASN A 779 5.06 36.45 -13.90
N GLY A 780 5.90 36.91 -12.97
CA GLY A 780 5.98 38.30 -12.53
C GLY A 780 4.82 38.72 -11.61
N LYS A 781 4.01 37.77 -11.12
CA LYS A 781 2.92 38.05 -10.17
C LYS A 781 3.49 38.05 -8.76
N MET A 782 3.21 39.12 -8.00
CA MET A 782 3.62 39.20 -6.59
C MET A 782 2.95 38.12 -5.75
N GLN A 783 3.75 37.43 -4.94
CA GLN A 783 3.33 36.45 -3.94
C GLN A 783 3.76 36.93 -2.55
N ASP A 784 2.79 37.03 -1.65
CA ASP A 784 3.02 37.40 -0.26
C ASP A 784 3.43 36.16 0.53
N TYR A 785 4.48 36.29 1.35
CA TYR A 785 5.03 35.20 2.14
C TYR A 785 5.28 35.60 3.60
N TRP A 786 5.27 34.61 4.47
CA TRP A 786 5.85 34.64 5.81
C TRP A 786 7.29 34.17 5.73
N LEU A 787 8.22 34.90 6.36
CA LEU A 787 9.60 34.45 6.52
C LEU A 787 9.71 33.70 7.84
N ILE A 788 9.93 32.40 7.76
CA ILE A 788 9.93 31.49 8.89
C ILE A 788 11.33 30.92 9.10
N LYS A 789 11.82 30.96 10.33
CA LYS A 789 13.02 30.27 10.78
C LYS A 789 12.66 28.87 11.27
N ASN A 790 13.33 27.86 10.74
CA ASN A 790 13.17 26.47 11.15
C ASN A 790 14.32 26.01 12.07
N SER A 791 14.17 24.85 12.70
CA SER A 791 15.11 24.23 13.63
C SER A 791 15.72 22.93 13.10
N TRP A 792 15.81 22.76 11.78
CA TRP A 792 16.35 21.57 11.10
C TRP A 792 17.71 21.82 10.43
N SER A 793 18.63 22.52 11.09
CA SER A 793 19.95 22.85 10.56
C SER A 793 19.94 23.88 9.41
N THR A 794 21.11 24.46 9.15
CA THR A 794 21.34 25.33 7.97
C THR A 794 21.36 24.55 6.65
N HIS A 795 21.37 23.22 6.71
CA HIS A 795 21.36 22.33 5.53
C HIS A 795 19.95 22.00 5.03
N TRP A 796 18.91 22.57 5.63
CA TRP A 796 17.52 22.48 5.20
C TRP A 796 17.03 23.85 4.72
N GLY A 797 16.14 23.88 3.72
CA GLY A 797 15.56 25.11 3.20
C GLY A 797 16.60 26.11 2.68
N ASP A 798 16.25 27.38 2.73
CA ASP A 798 17.15 28.48 2.39
C ASP A 798 17.97 28.84 3.63
N ASN A 799 19.07 28.13 3.84
CA ASN A 799 19.96 28.30 5.00
C ASN A 799 19.23 28.17 6.36
N GLY A 800 18.24 27.28 6.44
CA GLY A 800 17.40 27.05 7.63
C GLY A 800 16.11 27.85 7.67
N TYR A 801 15.78 28.60 6.62
CA TYR A 801 14.55 29.38 6.51
C TYR A 801 13.63 28.84 5.42
N VAL A 802 12.35 29.16 5.54
CA VAL A 802 11.32 28.91 4.52
C VAL A 802 10.46 30.14 4.33
N LEU A 803 10.09 30.41 3.09
CA LEU A 803 9.06 31.38 2.75
C LEU A 803 7.74 30.63 2.59
N ILE A 804 6.75 30.83 3.47
CA ILE A 804 5.44 30.18 3.37
C ILE A 804 4.41 31.18 2.85
N SER A 805 3.64 30.79 1.84
CA SER A 805 2.60 31.64 1.25
C SER A 805 1.56 32.10 2.29
N GLN A 806 1.23 33.39 2.30
CA GLN A 806 0.16 33.93 3.17
C GLN A 806 -1.25 33.55 2.67
N LYS A 807 -1.36 33.15 1.40
CA LYS A 807 -2.62 32.75 0.77
C LYS A 807 -3.23 31.55 1.51
N ASP A 808 -4.55 31.59 1.72
CA ASP A 808 -5.35 30.50 2.30
C ASP A 808 -4.91 30.06 3.70
N ASN A 809 -4.18 30.91 4.44
CA ASN A 809 -3.51 30.55 5.71
C ASN A 809 -2.72 29.23 5.57
N ASN A 810 -1.91 29.12 4.51
CA ASN A 810 -1.28 27.86 4.13
C ASN A 810 -0.42 27.30 5.28
N CYS A 811 -0.61 26.02 5.58
CA CYS A 811 0.02 25.31 6.69
C CYS A 811 -0.26 25.92 8.07
N GLY A 812 -1.30 26.77 8.22
CA GLY A 812 -1.76 27.28 9.50
C GLY A 812 -0.87 28.31 10.19
N VAL A 813 0.02 28.99 9.45
CA VAL A 813 1.00 29.95 10.03
C VAL A 813 0.34 31.01 10.93
N ALA A 814 -0.87 31.46 10.61
CA ALA A 814 -1.60 32.47 11.41
C ALA A 814 -2.62 31.86 12.38
N THR A 815 -2.69 30.54 12.52
CA THR A 815 -3.69 29.84 13.34
C THR A 815 -3.34 29.90 14.83
N ASP A 816 -2.13 29.51 15.21
CA ASP A 816 -1.69 29.53 16.62
C ASP A 816 -0.37 30.29 16.75
N ALA A 817 -0.49 31.61 16.73
CA ALA A 817 0.64 32.53 16.81
C ALA A 817 0.69 33.21 18.20
N THR A 818 1.87 33.20 18.82
CA THR A 818 2.09 33.78 20.15
C THR A 818 3.36 34.61 20.21
N TYR A 819 3.30 35.75 20.90
CA TYR A 819 4.47 36.54 21.26
C TYR A 819 4.55 36.76 22.76
N VAL A 820 5.76 36.97 23.28
CA VAL A 820 5.97 37.16 24.72
C VAL A 820 6.12 38.63 25.08
N LYS A 821 5.79 38.97 26.33
CA LYS A 821 6.01 40.28 26.94
C LYS A 821 7.19 40.17 27.90
N VAL A 822 8.16 41.06 27.74
CA VAL A 822 9.35 41.19 28.59
C VAL A 822 9.16 42.30 29.61
#